data_AF-N8WTB5-F1
#
_entry.id   AF-N8WTB5-F1
#
_cell.length_a   1.000
_cell.length_b   1.000
_cell.length_c   1.000
_cell.angle_alpha   90.00
_cell.angle_beta   90.00
_cell.angle_gamma   90.00
#
_symmetry.space_group_name_H-M   'P 1'
#
loop_
_entity.id
_entity.type
_entity.pdbx_description
1 polymer ?
#
loop_
_entity_poly.entity_id
_entity_poly.type
_entity_poly.pdbx_seq_one_letter_code
_entity_poly.pdbx_strand_id
1 'polypeptide(L)'
;MAKASKKTNRFQNTGIPSTPVDAKEKVSISSLFQHVTGVVVDKEKEELLARDEQLRQEVKGALQKLELALEDARLTQADYEEKVKLLADEDERLMTQESRLQKQEHELRRLELDLEVKKSEFLEQNKKIATEKSVLRSDQFKLQEQLATLAELKANVEFGFALEKQKALEEKRAELDRLQTEALEKLSHTAQRLAEQEKKILEREENLLLKEAEAISGFMSEKKVILNQQHAEIQALHNAWIEEKQQQEQELAQAKHEVVVKKVEIEQAVHQLKNDKDQFEATIEAIRNSIRNEFSVQITKLKSSNESLEYSHNQALDEIDALTAKLQQYADLERQLEGQGIIEIQEELTDLRERNRELRMKLSERSEEGLEEENERLEEKCDDLESQVFELRQRNNDLENELNNSRLSVMAKQHLQQEKRVLEEHKRVLDTSIGQLRTQIDDLVEKQQGESPFKSLSEMDQIYRSEARGLQAVPELQRFVSIMQSNIAKQKFYYSLKDIRLFIAGLAMSKLHLLQGISGTGKTSLARAFAKAINNATGEGQEKQYCEIVRVQAGWRDREDLLGHFNAFEKRFYTKEALQALYRAQQPKFKDTLQIILLDEMNLSQPEQYFADFLSLMETPDRAEINLLDSANEKAPELFINKRAIKIPHNVWFIGTANHDETTKEFADKTYDRAHVMEVKRSEEDVDINYANTEQYSFSSLMQSFEQAQYKHKAVVTEIFAKLQNSLLEEALKAVSVSWGNRLERQAYSFIPVYMEMGGSVSEALDHLFATKLFRKGKVTGRYDTLAEKIEDIISCLEEAWQDLGFKGEKPTISLELLNQDVERLKGNL
;
A
#
# COMPACT_ATOMS: atom_id res chain seq x y z
N MET A 1 30.64 -68.10 -44.71
CA MET A 1 31.46 -69.34 -44.75
C MET A 1 32.36 -69.33 -45.98
N ALA A 2 33.35 -70.22 -46.06
CA ALA A 2 34.43 -70.16 -47.04
C ALA A 2 34.16 -70.89 -48.37
N LYS A 3 34.77 -70.38 -49.44
CA LYS A 3 35.61 -71.09 -50.46
C LYS A 3 36.26 -69.99 -51.34
N ALA A 4 37.58 -69.89 -51.43
CA ALA A 4 38.51 -70.67 -52.28
C ALA A 4 38.45 -70.24 -53.78
N SER A 5 39.55 -70.06 -54.54
CA SER A 5 40.97 -70.36 -54.28
C SER A 5 41.92 -69.62 -55.25
N LYS A 6 43.10 -69.17 -54.76
CA LYS A 6 44.46 -69.05 -55.40
C LYS A 6 44.56 -68.56 -56.87
N LYS A 7 45.49 -67.66 -57.23
CA LYS A 7 46.97 -67.85 -57.12
C LYS A 7 47.77 -66.52 -57.20
N THR A 8 48.85 -66.44 -56.40
CA THR A 8 50.24 -65.93 -56.69
C THR A 8 50.48 -65.12 -57.98
N ASN A 9 51.31 -64.06 -58.10
CA ASN A 9 52.42 -63.43 -57.32
C ASN A 9 52.84 -62.12 -58.09
N ARG A 10 53.76 -61.18 -57.78
CA ARG A 10 54.70 -60.72 -56.69
C ARG A 10 55.16 -59.26 -57.06
N PHE A 11 56.07 -58.48 -56.42
CA PHE A 11 56.93 -58.66 -55.23
C PHE A 11 57.06 -57.41 -54.30
N GLN A 12 58.08 -56.53 -54.45
CA GLN A 12 58.62 -55.64 -53.39
C GLN A 12 59.46 -54.42 -53.88
N ASN A 13 59.53 -53.39 -53.03
CA ASN A 13 60.65 -52.45 -52.70
C ASN A 13 61.13 -51.25 -53.58
N THR A 14 60.78 -50.03 -53.10
CA THR A 14 61.64 -48.86 -52.70
C THR A 14 62.76 -48.24 -53.58
N GLY A 15 62.76 -46.89 -53.76
CA GLY A 15 63.94 -46.06 -53.36
C GLY A 15 64.50 -44.84 -54.18
N ILE A 16 63.87 -43.63 -54.08
CA ILE A 16 64.50 -42.25 -54.02
C ILE A 16 65.33 -41.69 -55.27
N PRO A 17 65.96 -40.46 -55.34
CA PRO A 17 65.69 -39.49 -56.46
C PRO A 17 66.88 -38.67 -57.14
N SER A 18 66.55 -37.71 -58.06
CA SER A 18 67.09 -36.29 -58.25
C SER A 18 67.81 -35.75 -59.56
N THR A 19 67.42 -34.52 -59.99
CA THR A 19 68.14 -33.37 -60.70
C THR A 19 68.44 -33.21 -62.25
N PRO A 20 68.62 -31.96 -62.85
CA PRO A 20 68.64 -31.60 -64.33
C PRO A 20 69.76 -30.58 -64.87
N VAL A 21 69.78 -30.05 -66.16
CA VAL A 21 70.42 -28.74 -66.71
C VAL A 21 70.47 -28.44 -68.30
N ASP A 22 70.68 -27.15 -68.73
CA ASP A 22 70.80 -26.27 -70.01
C ASP A 22 71.64 -26.59 -71.34
N ALA A 23 71.85 -25.76 -72.44
CA ALA A 23 71.16 -24.68 -73.29
C ALA A 23 72.06 -23.99 -74.46
N LYS A 24 71.52 -23.09 -75.38
CA LYS A 24 72.12 -21.89 -76.17
C LYS A 24 72.44 -21.73 -77.75
N GLU A 25 72.09 -20.53 -78.33
CA GLU A 25 72.74 -19.48 -79.30
C GLU A 25 73.17 -19.54 -80.85
N LYS A 26 72.69 -18.56 -81.72
CA LYS A 26 73.29 -17.58 -82.79
C LYS A 26 73.90 -17.87 -84.25
N VAL A 27 73.55 -17.02 -85.30
CA VAL A 27 74.31 -16.45 -86.54
C VAL A 27 74.23 -17.01 -88.04
N SER A 28 74.43 -16.16 -89.13
CA SER A 28 74.26 -16.40 -90.65
C SER A 28 75.01 -15.41 -91.67
N ILE A 29 75.05 -15.61 -93.05
CA ILE A 29 75.17 -14.64 -94.28
C ILE A 29 76.08 -15.04 -95.55
N SER A 30 75.75 -14.70 -96.86
CA SER A 30 76.63 -14.29 -98.09
C SER A 30 76.13 -14.60 -99.59
N SER A 31 76.78 -14.12 -100.72
CA SER A 31 76.43 -14.32 -102.22
C SER A 31 77.47 -13.83 -103.35
N LEU A 32 77.33 -14.11 -104.71
CA LEU A 32 77.77 -13.32 -105.97
C LEU A 32 77.67 -13.96 -107.46
N PHE A 33 78.57 -13.68 -108.48
CA PHE A 33 78.37 -13.61 -110.02
C PHE A 33 79.64 -13.95 -110.94
N GLN A 34 79.83 -14.01 -112.33
CA GLN A 34 79.13 -14.02 -113.70
C GLN A 34 80.08 -14.37 -114.97
N HIS A 35 79.75 -14.10 -116.29
CA HIS A 35 80.52 -14.08 -117.64
C HIS A 35 80.78 -15.41 -118.50
N VAL A 36 81.14 -15.56 -119.84
CA VAL A 36 81.21 -14.84 -121.20
C VAL A 36 81.39 -15.82 -122.49
N THR A 37 81.73 -15.42 -123.77
CA THR A 37 81.43 -16.11 -125.12
C THR A 37 82.50 -16.16 -126.33
N GLY A 38 82.27 -16.90 -127.49
CA GLY A 38 83.00 -16.90 -128.84
C GLY A 38 82.85 -18.19 -129.78
N VAL A 39 83.31 -18.48 -131.07
CA VAL A 39 83.77 -17.83 -132.39
C VAL A 39 83.92 -18.86 -133.63
N VAL A 40 83.98 -18.46 -134.95
CA VAL A 40 84.39 -19.14 -136.28
C VAL A 40 83.41 -20.14 -137.02
N VAL A 41 83.37 -20.39 -138.38
CA VAL A 41 83.03 -19.54 -139.60
C VAL A 41 83.00 -20.32 -140.98
N ASP A 42 82.04 -19.95 -141.87
CA ASP A 42 81.98 -20.13 -143.36
C ASP A 42 81.75 -21.50 -144.06
N LYS A 43 80.78 -22.28 -143.57
CA LYS A 43 79.72 -22.80 -144.48
C LYS A 43 78.28 -22.63 -143.97
N GLU A 44 78.13 -21.89 -142.87
CA GLU A 44 76.96 -21.89 -141.99
C GLU A 44 76.19 -20.55 -142.03
N LYS A 45 76.41 -19.75 -143.08
CA LYS A 45 76.05 -18.32 -143.11
C LYS A 45 74.74 -18.01 -143.87
N GLU A 46 74.39 -18.82 -144.86
CA GLU A 46 73.24 -18.55 -145.75
C GLU A 46 71.92 -19.09 -145.17
N GLU A 47 71.92 -20.26 -144.50
CA GLU A 47 70.73 -20.79 -143.82
C GLU A 47 70.33 -19.93 -142.60
N LEU A 48 71.31 -19.35 -141.89
CA LEU A 48 71.08 -18.51 -140.70
C LEU A 48 70.49 -17.13 -141.02
N LEU A 49 70.90 -16.52 -142.14
CA LEU A 49 70.34 -15.23 -142.59
C LEU A 49 68.95 -15.37 -143.22
N ALA A 50 68.60 -16.56 -143.72
CA ALA A 50 67.44 -16.73 -144.58
C ALA A 50 66.10 -16.36 -143.94
N ARG A 51 65.89 -16.64 -142.63
CA ARG A 51 64.57 -16.42 -141.97
C ARG A 51 64.58 -15.99 -140.49
N ASP A 52 65.61 -15.28 -140.04
CA ASP A 52 65.46 -14.28 -138.93
C ASP A 52 64.31 -13.29 -139.24
N GLU A 53 64.00 -13.10 -140.53
CA GLU A 53 62.85 -12.35 -141.01
C GLU A 53 61.47 -12.98 -140.71
N GLN A 54 61.35 -14.30 -140.50
CA GLN A 54 60.13 -14.89 -139.92
C GLN A 54 60.00 -14.51 -138.46
N LEU A 55 61.06 -14.73 -137.68
CA LEU A 55 61.11 -14.44 -136.25
C LEU A 55 60.72 -12.98 -135.95
N ARG A 56 61.11 -12.03 -136.80
CA ARG A 56 60.71 -10.61 -136.68
C ARG A 56 59.23 -10.33 -136.97
N GLN A 57 58.59 -11.05 -137.88
CA GLN A 57 57.14 -10.96 -138.08
C GLN A 57 56.37 -11.65 -136.95
N GLU A 58 56.84 -12.82 -136.52
CA GLU A 58 56.26 -13.60 -135.41
C GLU A 58 56.31 -12.83 -134.09
N VAL A 59 57.45 -12.19 -133.74
CA VAL A 59 57.58 -11.34 -132.55
C VAL A 59 56.63 -10.13 -132.57
N LYS A 60 56.45 -9.47 -133.73
CA LYS A 60 55.54 -8.31 -133.81
C LYS A 60 54.07 -8.73 -133.71
N GLY A 61 53.71 -9.89 -134.26
CA GLY A 61 52.39 -10.51 -134.08
C GLY A 61 52.15 -11.06 -132.67
N ALA A 62 53.21 -11.46 -131.95
CA ALA A 62 53.12 -11.89 -130.56
C ALA A 62 52.83 -10.72 -129.60
N LEU A 63 53.49 -9.57 -129.77
CA LEU A 63 53.30 -8.41 -128.88
C LEU A 63 51.86 -7.90 -128.84
N GLN A 64 51.19 -7.72 -130.00
CA GLN A 64 49.79 -7.28 -130.01
C GLN A 64 48.82 -8.30 -129.39
N LYS A 65 49.13 -9.60 -129.47
CA LYS A 65 48.36 -10.64 -128.76
C LYS A 65 48.59 -10.60 -127.25
N LEU A 66 49.79 -10.20 -126.83
CA LEU A 66 50.18 -10.11 -125.41
C LEU A 66 49.50 -8.91 -124.72
N GLU A 67 49.38 -7.76 -125.41
CA GLU A 67 48.64 -6.60 -124.88
C GLU A 67 47.13 -6.91 -124.71
N LEU A 68 46.49 -7.51 -125.73
CA LEU A 68 45.09 -7.95 -125.63
C LEU A 68 44.88 -8.96 -124.49
N ALA A 69 45.74 -9.97 -124.39
CA ALA A 69 45.67 -10.97 -123.33
C ALA A 69 45.90 -10.38 -121.92
N LEU A 70 46.64 -9.28 -121.79
CA LEU A 70 46.87 -8.63 -120.50
C LEU A 70 45.62 -7.88 -120.00
N GLU A 71 44.85 -7.29 -120.91
CA GLU A 71 43.63 -6.56 -120.56
C GLU A 71 42.47 -7.53 -120.25
N ASP A 72 42.33 -8.62 -121.02
CA ASP A 72 41.43 -9.74 -120.70
C ASP A 72 41.80 -10.41 -119.35
N ALA A 73 43.10 -10.57 -119.06
CA ALA A 73 43.57 -11.11 -117.78
C ALA A 73 43.20 -10.22 -116.58
N ARG A 74 43.18 -8.89 -116.74
CA ARG A 74 42.74 -7.96 -115.70
C ARG A 74 41.23 -8.03 -115.44
N LEU A 75 40.42 -8.08 -116.50
CA LEU A 75 38.98 -8.21 -116.38
C LEU A 75 38.60 -9.53 -115.69
N THR A 76 39.20 -10.65 -116.13
CA THR A 76 38.98 -11.95 -115.49
C THR A 76 39.50 -12.01 -114.05
N GLN A 77 40.61 -11.35 -113.70
CA GLN A 77 41.07 -11.26 -112.30
C GLN A 77 40.04 -10.59 -111.39
N ALA A 78 39.46 -9.46 -111.81
CA ALA A 78 38.43 -8.76 -111.03
C ALA A 78 37.18 -9.65 -110.82
N ASP A 79 36.73 -10.32 -111.89
CA ASP A 79 35.62 -11.28 -111.89
C ASP A 79 35.86 -12.46 -110.92
N TYR A 80 37.11 -12.92 -110.81
CA TYR A 80 37.53 -13.96 -109.86
C TYR A 80 37.60 -13.45 -108.42
N GLU A 81 38.10 -12.23 -108.17
CA GLU A 81 38.19 -11.65 -106.82
C GLU A 81 36.80 -11.38 -106.20
N GLU A 82 35.78 -11.02 -107.01
CA GLU A 82 34.39 -10.90 -106.53
C GLU A 82 33.76 -12.28 -106.25
N LYS A 83 33.96 -13.27 -107.13
CA LYS A 83 33.49 -14.65 -106.90
C LYS A 83 34.13 -15.31 -105.67
N VAL A 84 35.41 -15.07 -105.41
CA VAL A 84 36.11 -15.58 -104.22
C VAL A 84 35.53 -14.97 -102.93
N LYS A 85 35.11 -13.71 -102.93
CA LYS A 85 34.39 -13.12 -101.78
C LYS A 85 33.02 -13.74 -101.56
N LEU A 86 32.23 -13.90 -102.62
CA LEU A 86 30.91 -14.53 -102.53
C LEU A 86 30.99 -15.96 -102.00
N LEU A 87 31.97 -16.75 -102.46
CA LEU A 87 32.21 -18.10 -101.96
C LEU A 87 32.67 -18.10 -100.49
N ALA A 88 33.53 -17.16 -100.08
CA ALA A 88 33.96 -17.07 -98.67
C ALA A 88 32.81 -16.70 -97.72
N ASP A 89 31.94 -15.75 -98.12
CA ASP A 89 30.71 -15.39 -97.38
C ASP A 89 29.72 -16.57 -97.28
N GLU A 90 29.68 -17.44 -98.30
CA GLU A 90 28.78 -18.60 -98.35
C GLU A 90 29.36 -19.79 -97.56
N ASP A 91 30.68 -20.04 -97.62
CA ASP A 91 31.38 -21.00 -96.77
C ASP A 91 31.30 -20.63 -95.29
N GLU A 92 31.42 -19.35 -94.91
CA GLU A 92 31.26 -18.92 -93.50
C GLU A 92 29.82 -19.15 -93.00
N ARG A 93 28.82 -18.96 -93.86
CA ARG A 93 27.41 -19.29 -93.55
C ARG A 93 27.20 -20.80 -93.40
N LEU A 94 27.79 -21.61 -94.27
CA LEU A 94 27.71 -23.07 -94.17
C LEU A 94 28.42 -23.60 -92.92
N MET A 95 29.64 -23.12 -92.64
CA MET A 95 30.40 -23.47 -91.43
C MET A 95 29.69 -23.07 -90.12
N THR A 96 29.06 -21.89 -90.09
CA THR A 96 28.25 -21.47 -88.93
C THR A 96 26.95 -22.27 -88.79
N GLN A 97 26.33 -22.71 -89.90
CA GLN A 97 25.16 -23.58 -89.88
C GLN A 97 25.51 -25.02 -89.48
N GLU A 98 26.60 -25.61 -89.99
CA GLU A 98 27.10 -26.92 -89.54
C GLU A 98 27.50 -26.90 -88.06
N SER A 99 28.23 -25.86 -87.61
CA SER A 99 28.57 -25.71 -86.19
C SER A 99 27.33 -25.64 -85.29
N ARG A 100 26.23 -25.08 -85.80
CA ARG A 100 24.95 -25.01 -85.07
C ARG A 100 24.22 -26.36 -85.06
N LEU A 101 24.19 -27.07 -86.20
CA LEU A 101 23.59 -28.41 -86.30
C LEU A 101 24.36 -29.45 -85.47
N GLN A 102 25.69 -29.47 -85.52
CA GLN A 102 26.53 -30.35 -84.71
C GLN A 102 26.30 -30.12 -83.20
N LYS A 103 26.14 -28.85 -82.76
CA LYS A 103 25.78 -28.53 -81.37
C LYS A 103 24.41 -29.09 -81.00
N GLN A 104 23.40 -28.91 -81.86
CA GLN A 104 22.05 -29.44 -81.62
C GLN A 104 22.01 -30.97 -81.62
N GLU A 105 22.80 -31.64 -82.48
CA GLU A 105 22.89 -33.10 -82.48
C GLU A 105 23.62 -33.63 -81.23
N HIS A 106 24.68 -32.95 -80.77
CA HIS A 106 25.33 -33.27 -79.51
C HIS A 106 24.43 -33.04 -78.29
N GLU A 107 23.60 -32.00 -78.29
CA GLU A 107 22.60 -31.75 -77.24
C GLU A 107 21.49 -32.82 -77.26
N LEU A 108 20.98 -33.21 -78.44
CA LEU A 108 19.99 -34.27 -78.59
C LEU A 108 20.53 -35.63 -78.12
N ARG A 109 21.69 -36.06 -78.63
CA ARG A 109 22.33 -37.33 -78.19
C ARG A 109 22.62 -37.35 -76.69
N ARG A 110 22.93 -36.18 -76.09
CA ARG A 110 23.11 -36.05 -74.64
C ARG A 110 21.78 -36.18 -73.88
N LEU A 111 20.71 -35.55 -74.38
CA LEU A 111 19.36 -35.66 -73.82
C LEU A 111 18.80 -37.08 -73.91
N GLU A 112 19.03 -37.79 -75.01
CA GLU A 112 18.68 -39.21 -75.16
C GLU A 112 19.43 -40.08 -74.16
N LEU A 113 20.75 -39.88 -73.98
CA LEU A 113 21.54 -40.62 -73.00
C LEU A 113 21.06 -40.35 -71.55
N ASP A 114 20.81 -39.08 -71.21
CA ASP A 114 20.24 -38.66 -69.93
C ASP A 114 18.85 -39.28 -69.68
N LEU A 115 18.03 -39.42 -70.72
CA LEU A 115 16.71 -40.05 -70.63
C LEU A 115 16.79 -41.57 -70.45
N GLU A 116 17.69 -42.26 -71.17
CA GLU A 116 17.91 -43.69 -71.00
C GLU A 116 18.45 -44.02 -69.59
N VAL A 117 19.38 -43.22 -69.09
CA VAL A 117 19.88 -43.30 -67.70
C VAL A 117 18.72 -43.11 -66.71
N LYS A 118 17.99 -41.98 -66.76
CA LYS A 118 16.88 -41.70 -65.83
C LYS A 118 15.77 -42.76 -65.88
N LYS A 119 15.50 -43.33 -67.05
CA LYS A 119 14.55 -44.44 -67.25
C LYS A 119 15.05 -45.74 -66.62
N SER A 120 16.35 -46.03 -66.69
CA SER A 120 16.97 -47.16 -65.98
C SER A 120 16.95 -46.99 -64.45
N GLU A 121 17.30 -45.79 -63.96
CA GLU A 121 17.24 -45.44 -62.53
C GLU A 121 15.81 -45.53 -61.99
N PHE A 122 14.82 -45.01 -62.72
CA PHE A 122 13.41 -45.08 -62.33
C PHE A 122 12.90 -46.53 -62.33
N LEU A 123 13.36 -47.40 -63.24
CA LEU A 123 13.05 -48.83 -63.21
C LEU A 123 13.68 -49.54 -62.01
N GLU A 124 14.90 -49.18 -61.60
CA GLU A 124 15.54 -49.76 -60.42
C GLU A 124 14.90 -49.23 -59.11
N GLN A 125 14.59 -47.94 -59.03
CA GLN A 125 13.85 -47.35 -57.90
C GLN A 125 12.47 -47.98 -57.74
N ASN A 126 11.70 -48.16 -58.81
CA ASN A 126 10.39 -48.83 -58.72
C ASN A 126 10.51 -50.30 -58.26
N LYS A 127 11.58 -51.02 -58.66
CA LYS A 127 11.86 -52.36 -58.12
C LYS A 127 12.18 -52.34 -56.62
N LYS A 128 13.02 -51.41 -56.16
CA LYS A 128 13.34 -51.22 -54.73
C LYS A 128 12.10 -50.89 -53.92
N ILE A 129 11.31 -49.90 -54.34
CA ILE A 129 10.05 -49.50 -53.72
C ILE A 129 9.02 -50.66 -53.70
N ALA A 130 8.98 -51.50 -54.74
CA ALA A 130 8.13 -52.69 -54.75
C ALA A 130 8.60 -53.75 -53.72
N THR A 131 9.90 -54.00 -53.60
CA THR A 131 10.44 -54.90 -52.56
C THR A 131 10.25 -54.34 -51.15
N GLU A 132 10.46 -53.04 -50.95
CA GLU A 132 10.25 -52.35 -49.67
C GLU A 132 8.77 -52.39 -49.25
N LYS A 133 7.83 -52.13 -50.17
CA LYS A 133 6.39 -52.29 -49.91
C LYS A 133 5.98 -53.74 -49.58
N SER A 134 6.70 -54.74 -50.11
CA SER A 134 6.49 -56.15 -49.77
C SER A 134 6.95 -56.45 -48.33
N VAL A 135 8.15 -56.00 -47.96
CA VAL A 135 8.71 -56.15 -46.60
C VAL A 135 7.86 -55.38 -45.59
N LEU A 136 7.55 -54.11 -45.85
CA LEU A 136 6.67 -53.29 -45.00
C LEU A 136 5.29 -53.91 -44.80
N ARG A 137 4.69 -54.57 -45.81
CA ARG A 137 3.44 -55.32 -45.61
C ARG A 137 3.62 -56.53 -44.70
N SER A 138 4.72 -57.27 -44.84
CA SER A 138 5.02 -58.41 -43.96
C SER A 138 5.25 -57.96 -42.52
N ASP A 139 5.95 -56.85 -42.30
CA ASP A 139 6.26 -56.36 -40.97
C ASP A 139 5.08 -55.59 -40.35
N GLN A 140 4.26 -54.91 -41.14
CA GLN A 140 2.98 -54.35 -40.70
C GLN A 140 2.00 -55.46 -40.24
N PHE A 141 1.98 -56.62 -40.93
CA PHE A 141 1.18 -57.77 -40.50
C PHE A 141 1.70 -58.37 -39.18
N LYS A 142 3.02 -58.61 -39.06
CA LYS A 142 3.63 -59.05 -37.78
C LYS A 142 3.37 -58.05 -36.65
N LEU A 143 3.44 -56.75 -36.93
CA LEU A 143 3.19 -55.71 -35.95
C LEU A 143 1.71 -55.66 -35.53
N GLN A 144 0.76 -55.93 -36.44
CA GLN A 144 -0.65 -56.08 -36.09
C GLN A 144 -0.91 -57.33 -35.23
N GLU A 145 -0.23 -58.45 -35.50
CA GLU A 145 -0.30 -59.67 -34.70
C GLU A 145 0.31 -59.48 -33.29
N GLN A 146 1.44 -58.77 -33.20
CA GLN A 146 2.06 -58.36 -31.94
C GLN A 146 1.21 -57.33 -31.18
N LEU A 147 0.55 -56.39 -31.86
CA LEU A 147 -0.37 -55.43 -31.24
C LEU A 147 -1.66 -56.11 -30.75
N ALA A 148 -2.18 -57.10 -31.47
CA ALA A 148 -3.34 -57.88 -31.03
C ALA A 148 -3.01 -58.69 -29.76
N THR A 149 -1.89 -59.41 -29.76
CA THR A 149 -1.46 -60.19 -28.58
C THR A 149 -1.05 -59.32 -27.40
N LEU A 150 -0.43 -58.15 -27.63
CA LEU A 150 -0.21 -57.15 -26.57
C LEU A 150 -1.50 -56.52 -26.07
N ALA A 151 -2.50 -56.27 -26.92
CA ALA A 151 -3.80 -55.75 -26.51
C ALA A 151 -4.58 -56.78 -25.68
N GLU A 152 -4.51 -58.07 -26.03
CA GLU A 152 -5.12 -59.16 -25.27
C GLU A 152 -4.42 -59.37 -23.91
N LEU A 153 -3.08 -59.40 -23.88
CA LEU A 153 -2.31 -59.43 -22.62
C LEU A 153 -2.60 -58.19 -21.76
N LYS A 154 -2.64 -57.00 -22.36
CA LYS A 154 -2.95 -55.76 -21.66
C LYS A 154 -4.39 -55.77 -21.11
N ALA A 155 -5.38 -56.19 -21.90
CA ALA A 155 -6.77 -56.28 -21.44
C ALA A 155 -6.92 -57.29 -20.28
N ASN A 156 -6.24 -58.44 -20.34
CA ASN A 156 -6.25 -59.42 -19.26
C ASN A 156 -5.57 -58.89 -17.98
N VAL A 157 -4.45 -58.17 -18.11
CA VAL A 157 -3.76 -57.52 -16.97
C VAL A 157 -4.59 -56.36 -16.41
N GLU A 158 -5.16 -55.49 -17.25
CA GLU A 158 -6.03 -54.39 -16.81
C GLU A 158 -7.32 -54.91 -16.17
N PHE A 159 -7.89 -56.03 -16.65
CA PHE A 159 -9.03 -56.68 -16.03
C PHE A 159 -8.68 -57.29 -14.66
N GLY A 160 -7.55 -58.00 -14.55
CA GLY A 160 -7.06 -58.52 -13.26
C GLY A 160 -6.78 -57.41 -12.25
N PHE A 161 -6.07 -56.36 -12.67
CA PHE A 161 -5.75 -55.20 -11.82
C PHE A 161 -7.01 -54.39 -11.47
N ALA A 162 -8.01 -54.32 -12.36
CA ALA A 162 -9.32 -53.74 -12.06
C ALA A 162 -10.09 -54.57 -11.03
N LEU A 163 -10.03 -55.91 -11.10
CA LEU A 163 -10.69 -56.80 -10.15
C LEU A 163 -10.06 -56.73 -8.74
N GLU A 164 -8.73 -56.70 -8.65
CA GLU A 164 -8.02 -56.49 -7.39
C GLU A 164 -8.25 -55.08 -6.84
N LYS A 165 -8.20 -54.05 -7.69
CA LYS A 165 -8.52 -52.67 -7.31
C LYS A 165 -9.97 -52.51 -6.88
N GLN A 166 -10.92 -53.23 -7.48
CA GLN A 166 -12.32 -53.24 -7.05
C GLN A 166 -12.46 -53.86 -5.67
N LYS A 167 -11.86 -55.04 -5.42
CA LYS A 167 -11.85 -55.66 -4.08
C LYS A 167 -11.23 -54.75 -3.03
N ALA A 168 -10.05 -54.18 -3.31
CA ALA A 168 -9.39 -53.25 -2.41
C ALA A 168 -10.21 -51.96 -2.19
N LEU A 169 -10.97 -51.49 -3.19
CA LEU A 169 -11.91 -50.38 -3.02
C LEU A 169 -13.17 -50.76 -2.24
N GLU A 170 -13.66 -51.99 -2.35
CA GLU A 170 -14.80 -52.50 -1.58
C GLU A 170 -14.42 -52.73 -0.12
N GLU A 171 -13.25 -53.32 0.15
CA GLU A 171 -12.66 -53.43 1.48
C GLU A 171 -12.40 -52.06 2.11
N LYS A 172 -11.79 -51.13 1.37
CA LYS A 172 -11.54 -49.76 1.87
C LYS A 172 -12.80 -48.91 1.99
N ARG A 173 -13.86 -49.20 1.22
CA ARG A 173 -15.19 -48.61 1.44
C ARG A 173 -15.81 -49.17 2.72
N ALA A 174 -15.85 -50.48 2.93
CA ALA A 174 -16.39 -51.07 4.15
C ALA A 174 -15.64 -50.59 5.42
N GLU A 175 -14.32 -50.44 5.35
CA GLU A 175 -13.52 -49.87 6.43
C GLU A 175 -13.79 -48.36 6.64
N LEU A 176 -13.97 -47.59 5.56
CA LEU A 176 -14.28 -46.16 5.61
C LEU A 176 -15.72 -45.89 6.07
N ASP A 177 -16.71 -46.69 5.65
CA ASP A 177 -18.10 -46.61 6.09
C ASP A 177 -18.23 -46.96 7.58
N ARG A 178 -17.43 -47.92 8.05
CA ARG A 178 -17.28 -48.23 9.47
C ARG A 178 -16.63 -47.09 10.25
N LEU A 179 -15.52 -46.54 9.74
CA LEU A 179 -14.86 -45.38 10.38
C LEU A 179 -15.76 -44.15 10.35
N GLN A 180 -16.59 -43.97 9.31
CA GLN A 180 -17.59 -42.91 9.24
C GLN A 180 -18.72 -43.11 10.25
N THR A 181 -19.26 -44.32 10.42
CA THR A 181 -20.29 -44.60 11.44
C THR A 181 -19.73 -44.45 12.86
N GLU A 182 -18.55 -45.01 13.16
CA GLU A 182 -17.87 -44.79 14.45
C GLU A 182 -17.52 -43.30 14.68
N ALA A 183 -17.20 -42.53 13.64
CA ALA A 183 -16.98 -41.09 13.73
C ALA A 183 -18.30 -40.30 13.90
N LEU A 184 -19.38 -40.71 13.26
CA LEU A 184 -20.70 -40.06 13.36
C LEU A 184 -21.30 -40.27 14.75
N GLU A 185 -21.13 -41.46 15.35
CA GLU A 185 -21.51 -41.74 16.73
C GLU A 185 -20.68 -40.89 17.72
N LYS A 186 -19.36 -40.86 17.57
CA LYS A 186 -18.47 -40.01 18.39
C LYS A 186 -18.84 -38.53 18.24
N LEU A 187 -19.08 -38.05 17.02
CA LEU A 187 -19.41 -36.66 16.72
C LEU A 187 -20.79 -36.28 17.28
N SER A 188 -21.79 -37.15 17.13
CA SER A 188 -23.12 -37.01 17.76
C SER A 188 -23.01 -36.94 19.29
N HIS A 189 -22.24 -37.85 19.91
CA HIS A 189 -22.06 -37.87 21.35
C HIS A 189 -21.28 -36.64 21.87
N THR A 190 -20.33 -36.11 21.09
CA THR A 190 -19.68 -34.82 21.40
C THR A 190 -20.61 -33.63 21.16
N ALA A 191 -21.47 -33.65 20.14
CA ALA A 191 -22.42 -32.57 19.86
C ALA A 191 -23.50 -32.48 20.95
N GLN A 192 -24.00 -33.62 21.44
CA GLN A 192 -24.88 -33.65 22.61
C GLN A 192 -24.19 -33.10 23.86
N ARG A 193 -22.94 -33.51 24.11
CA ARG A 193 -22.18 -32.98 25.27
C ARG A 193 -21.88 -31.49 25.13
N LEU A 194 -21.58 -31.02 23.93
CA LEU A 194 -21.37 -29.59 23.64
C LEU A 194 -22.65 -28.80 23.84
N ALA A 195 -23.79 -29.23 23.28
CA ALA A 195 -25.09 -28.57 23.50
C ALA A 195 -25.49 -28.51 24.99
N GLU A 196 -25.17 -29.55 25.78
CA GLU A 196 -25.40 -29.53 27.23
C GLU A 196 -24.40 -28.63 27.99
N GLN A 197 -23.18 -28.46 27.48
CA GLN A 197 -22.20 -27.50 28.01
C GLN A 197 -22.57 -26.05 27.62
N GLU A 198 -22.98 -25.81 26.37
CA GLU A 198 -23.49 -24.53 25.86
C GLU A 198 -24.72 -24.09 26.65
N LYS A 199 -25.68 -24.98 26.91
CA LYS A 199 -26.85 -24.68 27.76
C LYS A 199 -26.45 -24.24 29.17
N LYS A 200 -25.46 -24.91 29.78
CA LYS A 200 -24.94 -24.57 31.12
C LYS A 200 -24.07 -23.30 31.13
N ILE A 201 -23.46 -22.94 30.00
CA ILE A 201 -22.76 -21.68 29.80
C ILE A 201 -23.79 -20.55 29.67
N LEU A 202 -24.81 -20.72 28.83
CA LEU A 202 -25.84 -19.72 28.57
C LEU A 202 -26.69 -19.44 29.83
N GLU A 203 -27.08 -20.48 30.57
CA GLU A 203 -27.70 -20.33 31.92
C GLU A 203 -26.80 -19.57 32.90
N ARG A 204 -25.47 -19.70 32.77
CA ARG A 204 -24.50 -19.00 33.62
C ARG A 204 -24.23 -17.56 33.15
N GLU A 205 -24.29 -17.30 31.85
CA GLU A 205 -24.19 -15.97 31.25
C GLU A 205 -25.43 -15.13 31.57
N GLU A 206 -26.64 -15.67 31.48
CA GLU A 206 -27.86 -15.00 31.97
C GLU A 206 -27.75 -14.65 33.46
N ASN A 207 -27.27 -15.58 34.29
CA ASN A 207 -27.04 -15.34 35.72
C ASN A 207 -25.90 -14.35 36.02
N LEU A 208 -24.95 -14.16 35.11
CA LEU A 208 -23.89 -13.15 35.24
C LEU A 208 -24.40 -11.78 34.78
N LEU A 209 -25.05 -11.69 33.61
CA LEU A 209 -25.68 -10.48 33.09
C LEU A 209 -26.69 -9.89 34.07
N LEU A 210 -27.48 -10.73 34.75
CA LEU A 210 -28.44 -10.26 35.76
C LEU A 210 -27.73 -9.66 36.97
N LYS A 211 -26.63 -10.27 37.44
CA LYS A 211 -25.81 -9.73 38.54
C LYS A 211 -25.01 -8.49 38.14
N GLU A 212 -24.56 -8.41 36.90
CA GLU A 212 -23.92 -7.21 36.35
C GLU A 212 -24.94 -6.08 36.24
N ALA A 213 -26.18 -6.34 35.81
CA ALA A 213 -27.26 -5.35 35.80
C ALA A 213 -27.61 -4.87 37.22
N GLU A 214 -27.69 -5.78 38.20
CA GLU A 214 -27.87 -5.42 39.63
C GLU A 214 -26.71 -4.57 40.16
N ALA A 215 -25.46 -4.96 39.89
CA ALA A 215 -24.27 -4.22 40.32
C ALA A 215 -24.16 -2.84 39.64
N ILE A 216 -24.42 -2.75 38.33
CA ILE A 216 -24.46 -1.49 37.58
C ILE A 216 -25.57 -0.59 38.11
N SER A 217 -26.75 -1.13 38.44
CA SER A 217 -27.83 -0.38 39.07
C SER A 217 -27.41 0.17 40.45
N GLY A 218 -26.75 -0.67 41.27
CA GLY A 218 -26.14 -0.27 42.54
C GLY A 218 -25.14 0.88 42.38
N PHE A 219 -24.09 0.70 41.58
CA PHE A 219 -23.08 1.72 41.31
C PHE A 219 -23.66 3.00 40.67
N MET A 220 -24.68 2.89 39.81
CA MET A 220 -25.38 4.06 39.27
C MET A 220 -26.18 4.81 40.33
N SER A 221 -26.73 4.11 41.33
CA SER A 221 -27.40 4.74 42.47
C SER A 221 -26.41 5.47 43.39
N GLU A 222 -25.29 4.84 43.74
CA GLU A 222 -24.21 5.45 44.54
C GLU A 222 -23.59 6.64 43.82
N LYS A 223 -23.24 6.49 42.54
CA LYS A 223 -22.71 7.56 41.69
C LYS A 223 -23.69 8.73 41.60
N LYS A 224 -25.00 8.48 41.54
CA LYS A 224 -26.03 9.53 41.56
C LYS A 224 -26.10 10.25 42.92
N VAL A 225 -25.95 9.54 44.04
CA VAL A 225 -25.87 10.14 45.37
C VAL A 225 -24.62 11.03 45.49
N ILE A 226 -23.44 10.52 45.13
CA ILE A 226 -22.18 11.26 45.16
C ILE A 226 -22.23 12.50 44.25
N LEU A 227 -22.73 12.35 43.02
CA LEU A 227 -22.81 13.45 42.06
C LEU A 227 -23.85 14.51 42.48
N ASN A 228 -24.96 14.12 43.12
CA ASN A 228 -25.91 15.05 43.74
C ASN A 228 -25.27 15.80 44.93
N GLN A 229 -24.49 15.12 45.78
CA GLN A 229 -23.78 15.75 46.89
C GLN A 229 -22.76 16.76 46.38
N GLN A 230 -21.94 16.38 45.39
CA GLN A 230 -21.00 17.30 44.72
C GLN A 230 -21.73 18.49 44.08
N HIS A 231 -22.92 18.29 43.48
CA HIS A 231 -23.75 19.39 42.98
C HIS A 231 -24.21 20.34 44.09
N ALA A 232 -24.61 19.81 45.25
CA ALA A 232 -25.02 20.62 46.40
C ALA A 232 -23.83 21.42 46.99
N GLU A 233 -22.66 20.80 47.10
CA GLU A 233 -21.42 21.46 47.53
C GLU A 233 -20.99 22.57 46.55
N ILE A 234 -21.04 22.30 45.23
CA ILE A 234 -20.76 23.30 44.19
C ILE A 234 -21.80 24.44 44.22
N GLN A 235 -23.08 24.15 44.41
CA GLN A 235 -24.12 25.17 44.54
C GLN A 235 -23.95 26.03 45.80
N ALA A 236 -23.57 25.43 46.94
CA ALA A 236 -23.29 26.17 48.16
C ALA A 236 -22.09 27.13 47.98
N LEU A 237 -21.00 26.66 47.38
CA LEU A 237 -19.83 27.48 47.04
C LEU A 237 -20.17 28.58 46.02
N HIS A 238 -20.99 28.28 45.02
CA HIS A 238 -21.42 29.26 44.02
C HIS A 238 -22.30 30.35 44.63
N ASN A 239 -23.24 29.99 45.52
CA ASN A 239 -24.08 30.96 46.22
C ASN A 239 -23.26 31.86 47.15
N ALA A 240 -22.31 31.30 47.92
CA ALA A 240 -21.41 32.07 48.76
C ALA A 240 -20.55 33.07 47.94
N TRP A 241 -20.05 32.65 46.78
CA TRP A 241 -19.34 33.54 45.85
C TRP A 241 -20.25 34.62 45.23
N ILE A 242 -21.52 34.32 44.96
CA ILE A 242 -22.50 35.32 44.53
C ILE A 242 -22.74 36.36 45.64
N GLU A 243 -22.87 35.94 46.90
CA GLU A 243 -23.05 36.84 48.05
C GLU A 243 -21.82 37.74 48.26
N GLU A 244 -20.60 37.17 48.22
CA GLU A 244 -19.35 37.94 48.29
C GLU A 244 -19.25 38.96 47.13
N LYS A 245 -19.54 38.53 45.91
CA LYS A 245 -19.55 39.41 44.72
C LYS A 245 -20.60 40.51 44.82
N GLN A 246 -21.79 40.23 45.38
CA GLN A 246 -22.82 41.25 45.61
C GLN A 246 -22.38 42.27 46.67
N GLN A 247 -21.68 41.86 47.73
CA GLN A 247 -21.09 42.79 48.70
C GLN A 247 -20.05 43.70 48.03
N GLN A 248 -19.11 43.13 47.27
CA GLN A 248 -18.11 43.91 46.52
C GLN A 248 -18.75 44.87 45.49
N GLU A 249 -19.83 44.45 44.81
CA GLU A 249 -20.58 45.33 43.90
C GLU A 249 -21.33 46.46 44.63
N GLN A 250 -21.84 46.22 45.84
CA GLN A 250 -22.46 47.25 46.68
C GLN A 250 -21.44 48.26 47.21
N GLU A 251 -20.29 47.81 47.72
CA GLU A 251 -19.19 48.69 48.16
C GLU A 251 -18.69 49.55 46.99
N LEU A 252 -18.48 48.94 45.81
CA LEU A 252 -18.08 49.65 44.60
C LEU A 252 -19.15 50.63 44.12
N ALA A 253 -20.44 50.33 44.29
CA ALA A 253 -21.53 51.24 43.96
C ALA A 253 -21.58 52.44 44.93
N GLN A 254 -21.37 52.24 46.22
CA GLN A 254 -21.27 53.31 47.22
C GLN A 254 -20.07 54.23 46.93
N ALA A 255 -18.89 53.66 46.69
CA ALA A 255 -17.69 54.41 46.33
C ALA A 255 -17.87 55.22 45.02
N LYS A 256 -18.51 54.64 44.00
CA LYS A 256 -18.89 55.35 42.76
C LYS A 256 -19.88 56.49 43.04
N HIS A 257 -20.86 56.27 43.92
CA HIS A 257 -21.84 57.29 44.28
C HIS A 257 -21.17 58.50 44.96
N GLU A 258 -20.27 58.28 45.92
CA GLU A 258 -19.47 59.37 46.52
C GLU A 258 -18.68 60.18 45.48
N VAL A 259 -18.05 59.51 44.51
CA VAL A 259 -17.29 60.19 43.45
C VAL A 259 -18.21 60.99 42.53
N VAL A 260 -19.42 60.50 42.25
CA VAL A 260 -20.44 61.24 41.48
C VAL A 260 -20.95 62.46 42.26
N VAL A 261 -21.23 62.33 43.56
CA VAL A 261 -21.64 63.46 44.41
C VAL A 261 -20.56 64.55 44.42
N LYS A 262 -19.31 64.18 44.71
CA LYS A 262 -18.16 65.11 44.69
C LYS A 262 -17.94 65.76 43.32
N LYS A 263 -18.19 65.03 42.22
CA LYS A 263 -18.15 65.59 40.86
C LYS A 263 -19.26 66.60 40.61
N VAL A 264 -20.49 66.34 41.07
CA VAL A 264 -21.62 67.28 40.95
C VAL A 264 -21.40 68.53 41.79
N GLU A 265 -20.84 68.41 43.00
CA GLU A 265 -20.44 69.56 43.83
C GLU A 265 -19.41 70.46 43.11
N ILE A 266 -18.40 69.85 42.47
CA ILE A 266 -17.40 70.57 41.66
C ILE A 266 -18.06 71.22 40.43
N GLU A 267 -18.94 70.52 39.72
CA GLU A 267 -19.65 71.07 38.55
C GLU A 267 -20.58 72.24 38.93
N GLN A 268 -21.24 72.18 40.08
CA GLN A 268 -22.04 73.29 40.62
C GLN A 268 -21.16 74.49 40.97
N ALA A 269 -20.02 74.29 41.63
CA ALA A 269 -19.08 75.36 41.95
C ALA A 269 -18.49 76.02 40.68
N VAL A 270 -18.14 75.23 39.66
CA VAL A 270 -17.71 75.73 38.35
C VAL A 270 -18.84 76.51 37.64
N HIS A 271 -20.09 76.06 37.74
CA HIS A 271 -21.22 76.76 37.14
C HIS A 271 -21.59 78.06 37.88
N GLN A 272 -21.41 78.13 39.20
CA GLN A 272 -21.50 79.37 39.97
C GLN A 272 -20.42 80.38 39.52
N LEU A 273 -19.15 79.98 39.52
CA LEU A 273 -18.04 80.82 39.06
C LEU A 273 -18.23 81.31 37.61
N LYS A 274 -18.84 80.49 36.75
CA LYS A 274 -19.22 80.90 35.40
C LYS A 274 -20.36 81.91 35.40
N ASN A 275 -21.44 81.67 36.15
CA ASN A 275 -22.58 82.59 36.24
C ASN A 275 -22.13 83.97 36.78
N ASP A 276 -21.21 84.00 37.74
CA ASP A 276 -20.64 85.23 38.28
C ASP A 276 -19.82 85.97 37.20
N LYS A 277 -18.96 85.25 36.46
CA LYS A 277 -18.22 85.81 35.33
C LYS A 277 -19.16 86.37 34.25
N ASP A 278 -20.20 85.63 33.88
CA ASP A 278 -21.15 86.02 32.84
C ASP A 278 -21.99 87.24 33.31
N GLN A 279 -22.26 87.39 34.61
CA GLN A 279 -22.84 88.62 35.20
C GLN A 279 -21.86 89.82 35.15
N PHE A 280 -20.57 89.61 35.41
CA PHE A 280 -19.56 90.67 35.27
C PHE A 280 -19.40 91.12 33.81
N GLU A 281 -19.43 90.20 32.84
CA GLU A 281 -19.40 90.55 31.41
C GLU A 281 -20.70 91.25 30.97
N ALA A 282 -21.86 90.79 31.42
CA ALA A 282 -23.15 91.42 31.14
C ALA A 282 -23.27 92.84 31.74
N THR A 283 -22.73 93.10 32.93
CA THR A 283 -22.71 94.44 33.52
C THR A 283 -21.74 95.39 32.79
N ILE A 284 -20.58 94.89 32.34
CA ILE A 284 -19.67 95.66 31.46
C ILE A 284 -20.37 96.00 30.13
N GLU A 285 -21.10 95.06 29.53
CA GLU A 285 -21.83 95.31 28.28
C GLU A 285 -23.06 96.22 28.48
N ALA A 286 -23.79 96.12 29.59
CA ALA A 286 -24.86 97.03 29.93
C ALA A 286 -24.37 98.48 30.06
N ILE A 287 -23.20 98.71 30.67
CA ILE A 287 -22.56 100.03 30.74
C ILE A 287 -22.21 100.54 29.33
N ARG A 288 -21.59 99.70 28.48
CA ARG A 288 -21.28 100.04 27.08
C ARG A 288 -22.54 100.37 26.26
N ASN A 289 -23.62 99.62 26.44
CA ASN A 289 -24.88 99.82 25.74
C ASN A 289 -25.65 101.04 26.26
N SER A 290 -25.57 101.37 27.55
CA SER A 290 -26.11 102.62 28.09
C SER A 290 -25.48 103.84 27.40
N ILE A 291 -24.14 103.88 27.35
CA ILE A 291 -23.37 104.94 26.67
C ILE A 291 -23.75 105.01 25.18
N ARG A 292 -23.83 103.86 24.49
CA ARG A 292 -24.24 103.77 23.07
C ARG A 292 -25.66 104.29 22.84
N ASN A 293 -26.59 103.99 23.75
CA ASN A 293 -27.98 104.44 23.67
C ASN A 293 -28.14 105.93 23.98
N GLU A 294 -27.35 106.47 24.90
CA GLU A 294 -27.35 107.90 25.20
C GLU A 294 -26.91 108.73 23.98
N PHE A 295 -25.88 108.27 23.25
CA PHE A 295 -25.51 108.83 21.94
C PHE A 295 -26.58 108.60 20.86
N SER A 296 -27.22 107.42 20.80
CA SER A 296 -28.23 107.13 19.77
C SER A 296 -29.51 107.95 19.94
N VAL A 297 -29.95 108.21 21.19
CA VAL A 297 -31.10 109.07 21.51
C VAL A 297 -30.83 110.54 21.14
N GLN A 298 -29.59 111.03 21.29
CA GLN A 298 -29.22 112.36 20.80
C GLN A 298 -29.32 112.42 19.26
N ILE A 299 -28.89 111.37 18.55
CA ILE A 299 -28.98 111.28 17.09
C ILE A 299 -30.44 111.17 16.61
N THR A 300 -31.29 110.35 17.25
CA THR A 300 -32.70 110.23 16.83
C THR A 300 -33.52 111.46 17.18
N LYS A 301 -33.23 112.17 18.27
CA LYS A 301 -33.88 113.46 18.59
C LYS A 301 -33.55 114.55 17.58
N LEU A 302 -32.36 114.51 16.97
CA LEU A 302 -32.01 115.37 15.83
C LEU A 302 -32.74 114.95 14.53
N LYS A 303 -32.93 113.64 14.30
CA LYS A 303 -33.70 113.14 13.14
C LYS A 303 -35.19 113.43 13.22
N SER A 304 -35.85 113.15 14.35
CA SER A 304 -37.30 113.30 14.46
C SER A 304 -37.76 114.76 14.40
N SER A 305 -36.90 115.70 14.82
CA SER A 305 -37.11 117.14 14.59
C SER A 305 -37.06 117.55 13.11
N ASN A 306 -36.50 116.70 12.25
CA ASN A 306 -36.45 116.87 10.80
C ASN A 306 -37.66 116.19 10.15
N GLU A 307 -37.98 114.96 10.57
CA GLU A 307 -39.16 114.20 10.13
C GLU A 307 -40.49 114.90 10.50
N SER A 308 -40.55 115.65 11.62
CA SER A 308 -41.73 116.45 11.97
C SER A 308 -42.01 117.62 11.02
N LEU A 309 -40.96 118.17 10.38
CA LEU A 309 -41.13 119.17 9.32
C LEU A 309 -41.67 118.54 8.03
N GLU A 310 -41.27 117.29 7.73
CA GLU A 310 -41.77 116.53 6.57
C GLU A 310 -43.22 116.06 6.78
N TYR A 311 -43.59 115.54 7.95
CA TYR A 311 -44.97 115.10 8.20
C TYR A 311 -45.99 116.24 8.13
N SER A 312 -45.62 117.45 8.56
CA SER A 312 -46.44 118.66 8.41
C SER A 312 -46.73 119.01 6.94
N HIS A 313 -45.97 118.49 5.98
CA HIS A 313 -46.22 118.64 4.55
C HIS A 313 -47.25 117.62 4.03
N ASN A 314 -47.24 116.40 4.57
CA ASN A 314 -48.10 115.30 4.12
C ASN A 314 -49.54 115.40 4.66
N GLN A 315 -49.73 115.99 5.84
CA GLN A 315 -51.07 116.10 6.45
C GLN A 315 -52.06 116.96 5.62
N ALA A 316 -51.55 117.76 4.68
CA ALA A 316 -52.33 118.51 3.69
C ALA A 316 -52.85 117.66 2.51
N LEU A 317 -52.50 116.37 2.43
CA LEU A 317 -52.99 115.43 1.41
C LEU A 317 -54.22 114.64 1.90
N ASP A 318 -54.25 114.27 3.18
CA ASP A 318 -55.31 113.42 3.76
C ASP A 318 -56.72 114.07 3.74
N GLU A 319 -56.80 115.42 3.68
CA GLU A 319 -58.09 116.11 3.50
C GLU A 319 -58.78 115.82 2.16
N ILE A 320 -58.04 115.33 1.16
CA ILE A 320 -58.56 115.05 -0.19
C ILE A 320 -59.39 113.76 -0.20
N ASP A 321 -58.85 112.66 0.33
CA ASP A 321 -59.48 111.33 0.24
C ASP A 321 -60.76 111.22 1.07
N ALA A 322 -60.87 112.01 2.15
CA ALA A 322 -62.05 112.08 3.01
C ALA A 322 -63.35 112.44 2.26
N LEU A 323 -63.26 113.09 1.09
CA LEU A 323 -64.42 113.41 0.25
C LEU A 323 -65.08 112.18 -0.39
N THR A 324 -64.37 111.05 -0.49
CA THR A 324 -64.85 109.81 -1.12
C THR A 324 -65.89 109.06 -0.26
N ALA A 325 -66.00 109.39 1.03
CA ALA A 325 -66.74 108.63 2.04
C ALA A 325 -68.29 108.73 1.99
N LYS A 326 -68.91 108.97 0.81
CA LYS A 326 -70.33 109.35 0.68
C LYS A 326 -71.18 108.48 -0.27
N LEU A 327 -70.72 107.27 -0.58
CA LEU A 327 -71.39 106.17 -1.32
C LEU A 327 -72.83 105.78 -0.83
N GLN A 328 -73.00 104.50 -0.47
CA GLN A 328 -74.17 103.93 0.21
C GLN A 328 -73.66 102.82 1.17
N GLN A 329 -73.68 102.87 2.50
CA GLN A 329 -74.56 103.50 3.50
C GLN A 329 -76.03 103.04 3.49
N TYR A 330 -76.29 102.08 4.38
CA TYR A 330 -77.47 101.91 5.26
C TYR A 330 -78.89 101.78 4.68
N ALA A 331 -79.35 100.52 4.61
CA ALA A 331 -80.71 100.03 4.93
C ALA A 331 -80.68 98.47 4.79
N ASP A 332 -80.65 97.63 5.83
CA ASP A 332 -80.96 97.74 7.27
C ASP A 332 -82.43 98.12 7.58
N LEU A 333 -83.22 97.38 8.39
CA LEU A 333 -83.06 96.04 8.99
C LEU A 333 -84.42 95.47 9.52
N GLU A 334 -84.42 94.22 10.02
CA GLU A 334 -85.24 93.69 11.15
C GLU A 334 -86.65 93.03 10.97
N ARG A 335 -86.92 92.00 11.83
CA ARG A 335 -88.14 91.19 12.14
C ARG A 335 -88.26 89.78 11.50
N GLN A 336 -88.68 88.68 12.17
CA GLN A 336 -88.95 88.33 13.59
C GLN A 336 -88.95 86.76 13.84
N LEU A 337 -89.50 86.20 14.95
CA LEU A 337 -89.16 84.87 15.57
C LEU A 337 -90.31 83.78 15.71
N GLU A 338 -89.93 82.50 16.01
CA GLU A 338 -90.64 81.33 16.67
C GLU A 338 -91.80 80.54 15.97
N GLY A 339 -92.18 79.25 16.30
CA GLY A 339 -91.56 78.15 17.11
C GLY A 339 -92.46 76.92 17.55
N GLN A 340 -91.96 75.65 17.50
CA GLN A 340 -92.42 74.36 18.16
C GLN A 340 -93.76 73.65 17.73
N GLY A 341 -94.10 72.35 18.04
CA GLY A 341 -93.36 71.13 18.51
C GLY A 341 -94.21 69.95 19.18
N ILE A 342 -93.70 68.68 19.17
CA ILE A 342 -93.85 67.54 20.17
C ILE A 342 -94.97 66.41 20.15
N ILE A 343 -94.54 65.10 20.25
CA ILE A 343 -95.20 63.81 20.77
C ILE A 343 -96.35 63.09 19.97
N GLU A 344 -96.74 61.78 20.02
CA GLU A 344 -96.55 60.55 20.90
C GLU A 344 -96.63 59.15 20.15
N ILE A 345 -96.56 57.97 20.84
CA ILE A 345 -96.76 56.56 20.33
C ILE A 345 -97.62 55.63 21.26
N GLN A 346 -98.62 54.86 20.73
CA GLN A 346 -99.06 53.48 21.17
C GLN A 346 -100.40 53.02 20.50
N GLU A 347 -100.44 51.98 19.63
CA GLU A 347 -101.75 51.35 19.25
C GLU A 347 -101.76 49.90 18.64
N GLU A 348 -100.68 49.36 18.07
CA GLU A 348 -100.72 48.12 17.22
C GLU A 348 -100.97 46.75 17.91
N LEU A 349 -101.42 46.68 19.17
CA LEU A 349 -101.34 45.44 20.00
C LEU A 349 -102.68 44.70 20.25
N THR A 350 -103.78 45.09 19.59
CA THR A 350 -105.14 44.57 19.86
C THR A 350 -105.65 43.48 18.90
N ASP A 351 -105.36 43.56 17.60
CA ASP A 351 -106.07 42.80 16.56
C ASP A 351 -105.88 41.27 16.60
N LEU A 352 -104.77 40.78 17.16
CA LEU A 352 -104.40 39.36 17.10
C LEU A 352 -105.22 38.43 18.00
N ARG A 353 -106.21 38.94 18.76
CA ARG A 353 -106.97 38.14 19.75
C ARG A 353 -108.31 37.59 19.27
N GLU A 354 -108.94 38.13 18.22
CA GLU A 354 -110.29 37.67 17.82
C GLU A 354 -110.29 36.33 17.05
N ARG A 355 -109.22 36.04 16.31
CA ARG A 355 -109.13 34.89 15.39
C ARG A 355 -109.22 33.49 16.03
N ASN A 356 -109.26 33.40 17.36
CA ASN A 356 -109.24 32.12 18.09
C ASN A 356 -110.63 31.49 18.32
N ARG A 357 -111.74 32.24 18.17
CA ARG A 357 -113.07 31.79 18.60
C ARG A 357 -113.84 30.92 17.59
N GLU A 358 -113.65 31.08 16.28
CA GLU A 358 -114.52 30.43 15.27
C GLU A 358 -114.33 28.91 15.14
N LEU A 359 -113.13 28.38 15.46
CA LEU A 359 -112.77 26.99 15.16
C LEU A 359 -113.41 25.93 16.09
N ARG A 360 -114.06 26.32 17.20
CA ARG A 360 -114.58 25.36 18.20
C ARG A 360 -115.99 24.82 17.92
N MET A 361 -116.71 25.33 16.91
CA MET A 361 -118.16 25.06 16.75
C MET A 361 -118.52 23.95 15.73
N LYS A 362 -117.55 23.14 15.26
CA LYS A 362 -117.73 22.17 14.15
C LYS A 362 -117.50 20.70 14.52
N LEU A 363 -117.66 20.32 15.79
CA LEU A 363 -117.09 19.08 16.34
C LEU A 363 -118.09 18.18 17.10
N SER A 364 -119.38 18.23 16.79
CA SER A 364 -120.40 17.41 17.46
C SER A 364 -121.64 17.13 16.60
N GLU A 365 -121.56 16.15 15.68
CA GLU A 365 -122.72 15.38 15.16
C GLU A 365 -122.27 14.27 14.19
N ARG A 366 -122.35 13.00 14.61
CA ARG A 366 -122.57 11.80 13.75
C ARG A 366 -122.85 10.55 14.60
N SER A 367 -123.54 9.58 14.01
CA SER A 367 -124.12 8.40 14.67
C SER A 367 -123.58 7.07 14.12
N GLU A 368 -123.72 6.01 14.91
CA GLU A 368 -123.03 4.71 14.75
C GLU A 368 -123.93 3.63 14.10
N GLU A 369 -124.17 3.71 12.79
CA GLU A 369 -124.92 2.67 12.02
C GLU A 369 -124.16 2.17 10.76
N GLY A 370 -122.83 2.09 10.85
CA GLY A 370 -121.98 1.50 9.79
C GLY A 370 -120.78 0.69 10.29
N LEU A 371 -120.60 0.56 11.62
CA LEU A 371 -119.36 0.09 12.22
C LEU A 371 -119.05 -1.40 11.96
N GLU A 372 -120.04 -2.26 11.74
CA GLU A 372 -119.77 -3.71 11.56
C GLU A 372 -119.22 -4.03 10.16
N GLU A 373 -119.86 -3.53 9.08
CA GLU A 373 -119.30 -3.64 7.71
C GLU A 373 -117.99 -2.86 7.55
N GLU A 374 -117.80 -1.76 8.29
CA GLU A 374 -116.55 -1.01 8.28
C GLU A 374 -115.45 -1.75 9.09
N ASN A 375 -115.79 -2.46 10.16
CA ASN A 375 -114.85 -3.29 10.93
C ASN A 375 -114.37 -4.51 10.13
N GLU A 376 -115.23 -5.30 9.47
CA GLU A 376 -114.75 -6.43 8.63
C GLU A 376 -113.81 -5.92 7.52
N ARG A 377 -114.12 -4.78 6.91
CA ARG A 377 -113.27 -4.09 5.92
C ARG A 377 -112.02 -3.41 6.51
N LEU A 378 -111.91 -3.30 7.82
CA LEU A 378 -110.72 -2.84 8.52
C LEU A 378 -109.87 -4.04 8.96
N GLU A 379 -110.47 -5.16 9.36
CA GLU A 379 -109.75 -6.42 9.64
C GLU A 379 -109.10 -6.98 8.38
N GLU A 380 -109.84 -7.09 7.25
CA GLU A 380 -109.27 -7.55 5.97
C GLU A 380 -108.11 -6.65 5.49
N LYS A 381 -108.20 -5.32 5.75
CA LYS A 381 -107.09 -4.38 5.51
C LYS A 381 -105.96 -4.49 6.51
N CYS A 382 -106.23 -4.83 7.76
CA CYS A 382 -105.20 -5.05 8.78
C CYS A 382 -104.36 -6.27 8.40
N ASP A 383 -104.97 -7.38 7.97
CA ASP A 383 -104.24 -8.57 7.50
C ASP A 383 -103.39 -8.26 6.24
N ASP A 384 -103.95 -7.51 5.28
CA ASP A 384 -103.21 -7.03 4.09
C ASP A 384 -102.03 -6.10 4.49
N LEU A 385 -102.22 -5.23 5.48
CA LEU A 385 -101.20 -4.31 5.97
C LEU A 385 -100.15 -5.00 6.84
N GLU A 386 -100.52 -5.99 7.66
CA GLU A 386 -99.57 -6.81 8.42
C GLU A 386 -98.72 -7.66 7.49
N SER A 387 -99.31 -8.22 6.43
CA SER A 387 -98.59 -8.93 5.36
C SER A 387 -97.58 -8.01 4.66
N GLN A 388 -98.00 -6.81 4.26
CA GLN A 388 -97.09 -5.80 3.68
C GLN A 388 -96.01 -5.35 4.67
N VAL A 389 -96.33 -5.17 5.95
CA VAL A 389 -95.36 -4.83 7.01
C VAL A 389 -94.37 -5.98 7.24
N PHE A 390 -94.79 -7.24 7.10
CA PHE A 390 -93.91 -8.40 7.19
C PHE A 390 -92.93 -8.44 6.00
N GLU A 391 -93.41 -8.31 4.76
CA GLU A 391 -92.55 -8.26 3.57
C GLU A 391 -91.58 -7.07 3.63
N LEU A 392 -92.04 -5.89 4.02
CA LEU A 392 -91.20 -4.69 4.17
C LEU A 392 -90.16 -4.86 5.28
N ARG A 393 -90.49 -5.51 6.40
CA ARG A 393 -89.51 -5.84 7.47
C ARG A 393 -88.46 -6.82 7.00
N GLN A 394 -88.85 -7.90 6.30
CA GLN A 394 -87.89 -8.85 5.73
C GLN A 394 -86.96 -8.15 4.74
N ARG A 395 -87.53 -7.38 3.81
CA ARG A 395 -86.76 -6.64 2.79
C ARG A 395 -85.84 -5.57 3.40
N ASN A 396 -86.25 -4.93 4.50
CA ASN A 396 -85.39 -3.98 5.21
C ASN A 396 -84.25 -4.70 5.93
N ASN A 397 -84.48 -5.86 6.56
CA ASN A 397 -83.40 -6.68 7.15
C ASN A 397 -82.40 -7.14 6.10
N ASP A 398 -82.85 -7.57 4.92
CA ASP A 398 -81.98 -7.98 3.82
C ASP A 398 -81.12 -6.81 3.32
N LEU A 399 -81.73 -5.62 3.14
CA LEU A 399 -81.01 -4.39 2.78
C LEU A 399 -80.03 -3.91 3.87
N GLU A 400 -80.38 -4.07 5.16
CA GLU A 400 -79.46 -3.76 6.27
C GLU A 400 -78.26 -4.72 6.29
N ASN A 401 -78.45 -6.00 5.95
CA ASN A 401 -77.36 -6.97 5.80
C ASN A 401 -76.45 -6.63 4.61
N GLU A 402 -77.01 -6.31 3.44
CA GLU A 402 -76.23 -5.83 2.29
C GLU A 402 -75.45 -4.53 2.60
N LEU A 403 -76.09 -3.59 3.29
CA LEU A 403 -75.49 -2.32 3.72
C LEU A 403 -74.35 -2.54 4.72
N ASN A 404 -74.51 -3.45 5.68
CA ASN A 404 -73.49 -3.75 6.68
C ASN A 404 -72.29 -4.51 6.07
N ASN A 405 -72.53 -5.46 5.16
CA ASN A 405 -71.47 -6.09 4.37
C ASN A 405 -70.72 -5.07 3.50
N SER A 406 -71.44 -4.14 2.88
CA SER A 406 -70.84 -3.05 2.09
C SER A 406 -70.01 -2.10 2.96
N ARG A 407 -70.49 -1.73 4.16
CA ARG A 407 -69.76 -0.94 5.16
C ARG A 407 -68.48 -1.64 5.61
N LEU A 408 -68.52 -2.93 5.93
CA LEU A 408 -67.34 -3.72 6.30
C LEU A 408 -66.29 -3.73 5.18
N SER A 409 -66.71 -3.93 3.93
CA SER A 409 -65.82 -3.86 2.76
C SER A 409 -65.19 -2.48 2.57
N VAL A 410 -65.96 -1.40 2.74
CA VAL A 410 -65.46 -0.01 2.67
C VAL A 410 -64.48 0.28 3.82
N MET A 411 -64.77 -0.14 5.05
CA MET A 411 -63.87 0.06 6.20
C MET A 411 -62.56 -0.72 6.03
N ALA A 412 -62.60 -1.97 5.57
CA ALA A 412 -61.40 -2.75 5.27
C ALA A 412 -60.55 -2.07 4.18
N LYS A 413 -61.18 -1.54 3.13
CA LYS A 413 -60.51 -0.78 2.06
C LYS A 413 -59.92 0.54 2.57
N GLN A 414 -60.59 1.24 3.48
CA GLN A 414 -60.08 2.46 4.11
C GLN A 414 -58.87 2.17 5.02
N HIS A 415 -58.92 1.11 5.83
CA HIS A 415 -57.79 0.66 6.65
C HIS A 415 -56.57 0.36 5.78
N LEU A 416 -56.75 -0.44 4.72
CA LEU A 416 -55.67 -0.76 3.77
C LEU A 416 -55.10 0.48 3.07
N GLN A 417 -55.94 1.50 2.78
CA GLN A 417 -55.51 2.79 2.23
C GLN A 417 -54.82 3.72 3.25
N GLN A 418 -55.03 3.52 4.55
CA GLN A 418 -54.33 4.24 5.61
C GLN A 418 -52.98 3.59 5.91
N GLU A 419 -52.97 2.26 6.08
CA GLU A 419 -51.76 1.45 6.22
C GLU A 419 -50.80 1.64 5.05
N LYS A 420 -51.31 1.59 3.81
CA LYS A 420 -50.51 1.88 2.61
C LYS A 420 -49.89 3.28 2.65
N ARG A 421 -50.61 4.31 3.13
CA ARG A 421 -50.07 5.68 3.22
C ARG A 421 -48.94 5.77 4.24
N VAL A 422 -49.10 5.17 5.42
CA VAL A 422 -48.04 5.10 6.44
C VAL A 422 -46.80 4.39 5.89
N LEU A 423 -46.98 3.28 5.16
CA LEU A 423 -45.87 2.56 4.51
C LEU A 423 -45.20 3.39 3.39
N GLU A 424 -45.96 4.15 2.60
CA GLU A 424 -45.40 5.06 1.59
C GLU A 424 -44.64 6.24 2.22
N GLU A 425 -45.09 6.76 3.37
CA GLU A 425 -44.38 7.80 4.13
C GLU A 425 -43.12 7.25 4.81
N HIS A 426 -43.20 6.11 5.49
CA HIS A 426 -42.04 5.42 6.06
C HIS A 426 -40.99 5.09 4.99
N LYS A 427 -41.42 4.61 3.81
CA LYS A 427 -40.52 4.38 2.69
C LYS A 427 -39.84 5.67 2.24
N ARG A 428 -40.57 6.77 2.07
CA ARG A 428 -39.98 8.07 1.69
C ARG A 428 -38.93 8.54 2.70
N VAL A 429 -39.20 8.41 4.00
CA VAL A 429 -38.22 8.75 5.04
C VAL A 429 -36.97 7.90 4.90
N LEU A 430 -37.11 6.56 4.79
CA LEU A 430 -35.98 5.66 4.60
C LEU A 430 -35.19 5.95 3.30
N ASP A 431 -35.87 6.19 2.18
CA ASP A 431 -35.25 6.58 0.90
C ASP A 431 -34.45 7.89 1.07
N THR A 432 -34.95 8.88 1.81
CA THR A 432 -34.20 10.12 2.11
C THR A 432 -33.01 9.91 3.05
N SER A 433 -33.15 9.08 4.09
CA SER A 433 -32.03 8.76 5.00
C SER A 433 -30.94 7.96 4.30
N ILE A 434 -31.30 7.00 3.44
CA ILE A 434 -30.35 6.26 2.58
C ILE A 434 -29.67 7.22 1.60
N GLY A 435 -30.40 8.19 1.05
CA GLY A 435 -29.83 9.26 0.23
C GLY A 435 -28.79 10.11 0.97
N GLN A 436 -29.12 10.57 2.18
CA GLN A 436 -28.21 11.35 3.04
C GLN A 436 -26.97 10.55 3.48
N LEU A 437 -27.14 9.27 3.84
CA LEU A 437 -26.02 8.41 4.20
C LEU A 437 -25.10 8.14 3.00
N ARG A 438 -25.64 8.01 1.78
CA ARG A 438 -24.83 7.92 0.56
C ARG A 438 -24.02 9.19 0.33
N THR A 439 -24.64 10.37 0.30
CA THR A 439 -23.86 11.60 0.13
C THR A 439 -22.87 11.85 1.25
N GLN A 440 -23.14 11.45 2.50
CA GLN A 440 -22.13 11.50 3.57
C GLN A 440 -20.94 10.55 3.33
N ILE A 441 -21.19 9.33 2.85
CA ILE A 441 -20.14 8.37 2.49
C ILE A 441 -19.33 8.90 1.29
N ASP A 442 -20.00 9.38 0.24
CA ASP A 442 -19.37 9.92 -0.96
C ASP A 442 -18.53 11.17 -0.62
N ASP A 443 -19.05 12.12 0.18
CA ASP A 443 -18.32 13.28 0.71
C ASP A 443 -17.06 12.88 1.48
N LEU A 444 -17.14 11.85 2.33
CA LEU A 444 -16.00 11.35 3.11
C LEU A 444 -14.96 10.69 2.19
N VAL A 445 -15.42 9.88 1.22
CA VAL A 445 -14.57 9.19 0.25
C VAL A 445 -13.88 10.17 -0.71
N GLU A 446 -14.53 11.25 -1.15
CA GLU A 446 -13.87 12.30 -1.94
C GLU A 446 -12.84 13.08 -1.10
N LYS A 447 -13.18 13.49 0.12
CA LYS A 447 -12.24 14.20 1.02
C LYS A 447 -11.02 13.34 1.36
N GLN A 448 -11.20 12.03 1.57
CA GLN A 448 -10.10 11.10 1.86
C GLN A 448 -9.29 10.70 0.62
N GLN A 449 -9.85 10.72 -0.59
CA GLN A 449 -9.09 10.48 -1.83
C GLN A 449 -7.93 11.47 -2.05
N GLY A 450 -7.95 12.63 -1.39
CA GLY A 450 -6.84 13.59 -1.37
C GLY A 450 -5.62 13.13 -0.54
N GLU A 451 -5.80 12.46 0.60
CA GLU A 451 -4.71 12.20 1.56
C GLU A 451 -3.72 11.11 1.15
N SER A 452 -2.55 11.08 1.81
CA SER A 452 -1.59 9.97 1.73
C SER A 452 -2.03 8.82 2.66
N PRO A 453 -2.04 7.55 2.19
CA PRO A 453 -2.31 6.39 3.05
C PRO A 453 -1.37 6.29 4.26
N PHE A 454 -0.17 6.86 4.16
CA PHE A 454 0.90 6.81 5.16
C PHE A 454 1.24 8.21 5.69
N LYS A 455 0.22 9.04 5.95
CA LYS A 455 0.35 10.44 6.42
C LYS A 455 1.52 10.68 7.39
N SER A 456 1.58 9.93 8.49
CA SER A 456 2.64 10.07 9.52
C SER A 456 4.06 9.72 9.06
N LEU A 457 4.23 8.99 7.96
CA LEU A 457 5.54 8.69 7.36
C LEU A 457 5.89 9.73 6.28
N SER A 458 4.91 10.15 5.46
CA SER A 458 5.08 11.25 4.50
C SER A 458 5.40 12.59 5.17
N GLU A 459 4.98 12.79 6.42
CA GLU A 459 5.39 13.93 7.27
C GLU A 459 6.88 13.83 7.67
N MET A 460 7.42 12.62 7.90
CA MET A 460 8.83 12.42 8.27
C MET A 460 9.80 12.73 7.12
N ASP A 461 9.42 12.45 5.88
CA ASP A 461 10.20 12.79 4.67
C ASP A 461 10.47 14.30 4.57
N GLN A 462 9.55 15.13 5.06
CA GLN A 462 9.69 16.58 5.10
C GLN A 462 10.56 17.05 6.28
N ILE A 463 10.39 16.44 7.46
CA ILE A 463 11.04 16.86 8.71
C ILE A 463 12.52 16.44 8.78
N TYR A 464 12.88 15.27 8.27
CA TYR A 464 14.20 14.64 8.49
C TYR A 464 15.10 14.59 7.24
N ARG A 465 14.79 15.40 6.23
CA ARG A 465 15.49 15.47 4.93
C ARG A 465 16.97 15.88 5.01
N SER A 466 17.39 16.55 6.07
CA SER A 466 18.78 16.96 6.28
C SER A 466 19.63 15.86 6.90
N GLU A 467 20.84 15.65 6.38
CA GLU A 467 21.83 14.73 6.98
C GLU A 467 22.23 15.09 8.42
N ALA A 468 22.73 14.09 9.15
CA ALA A 468 23.31 14.28 10.48
C ALA A 468 24.48 15.27 10.46
N ARG A 469 24.69 15.99 11.57
CA ARG A 469 25.82 16.92 11.75
C ARG A 469 26.53 16.63 13.06
N GLY A 470 27.86 16.64 13.04
CA GLY A 470 28.69 16.44 14.23
C GLY A 470 28.95 14.98 14.61
N LEU A 471 28.63 14.01 13.75
CA LEU A 471 29.02 12.61 13.94
C LEU A 471 30.55 12.49 14.02
N GLN A 472 31.03 11.85 15.08
CA GLN A 472 32.43 11.48 15.29
C GLN A 472 32.68 10.02 14.89
N ALA A 473 33.93 9.72 14.57
CA ALA A 473 34.39 8.34 14.49
C ALA A 473 34.42 7.71 15.89
N VAL A 474 34.14 6.41 15.97
CA VAL A 474 34.28 5.63 17.21
C VAL A 474 35.78 5.48 17.52
N PRO A 475 36.24 5.81 18.75
CA PRO A 475 37.63 5.60 19.15
C PRO A 475 37.93 4.10 19.35
N GLU A 476 39.16 3.77 19.73
CA GLU A 476 39.55 2.40 20.12
C GLU A 476 38.53 1.77 21.07
N LEU A 477 38.10 0.53 20.79
CA LEU A 477 36.92 -0.08 21.42
C LEU A 477 37.02 -0.14 22.95
N GLN A 478 38.21 -0.39 23.50
CA GLN A 478 38.48 -0.32 24.95
C GLN A 478 38.16 1.08 25.53
N ARG A 479 38.55 2.17 24.85
CA ARG A 479 38.22 3.54 25.27
C ARG A 479 36.74 3.86 25.05
N PHE A 480 36.15 3.38 23.96
CA PHE A 480 34.72 3.55 23.68
C PHE A 480 33.85 2.95 24.80
N VAL A 481 34.18 1.76 25.32
CA VAL A 481 33.48 1.16 26.47
C VAL A 481 33.53 2.05 27.70
N SER A 482 34.70 2.57 28.09
CA SER A 482 34.81 3.46 29.24
C SER A 482 33.97 4.74 29.05
N ILE A 483 33.99 5.33 27.86
CA ILE A 483 33.15 6.50 27.55
C ILE A 483 31.66 6.15 27.65
N MET A 484 31.23 5.01 27.11
CA MET A 484 29.83 4.55 27.20
C MET A 484 29.41 4.28 28.66
N GLN A 485 30.25 3.60 29.46
CA GLN A 485 29.97 3.33 30.87
C GLN A 485 29.82 4.66 31.65
N SER A 486 30.76 5.59 31.50
CA SER A 486 30.69 6.90 32.18
C SER A 486 29.53 7.78 31.65
N ASN A 487 29.18 7.70 30.36
CA ASN A 487 28.01 8.39 29.79
C ASN A 487 26.67 7.78 30.27
N ILE A 488 26.64 6.51 30.64
CA ILE A 488 25.48 5.85 31.27
C ILE A 488 25.42 6.19 32.77
N ALA A 489 26.57 6.22 33.46
CA ALA A 489 26.68 6.66 34.87
C ALA A 489 26.22 8.11 35.07
N LYS A 490 26.50 9.04 34.13
CA LYS A 490 25.93 10.40 34.11
C LYS A 490 24.39 10.43 34.18
N GLN A 491 23.72 9.36 33.72
CA GLN A 491 22.27 9.22 33.72
C GLN A 491 21.72 8.56 34.99
N LYS A 492 22.59 8.33 36.00
CA LYS A 492 22.31 7.66 37.28
C LYS A 492 21.98 6.16 37.17
N PHE A 493 22.48 5.50 36.13
CA PHE A 493 22.45 4.04 36.02
C PHE A 493 23.87 3.49 36.07
N TYR A 494 24.12 2.54 36.98
CA TYR A 494 25.44 1.94 37.21
C TYR A 494 25.40 0.48 36.78
N TYR A 495 26.34 0.12 35.90
CA TYR A 495 26.53 -1.22 35.36
C TYR A 495 28.03 -1.50 35.34
N SER A 496 28.42 -2.77 35.50
CA SER A 496 29.84 -3.11 35.48
C SER A 496 30.42 -2.91 34.08
N LEU A 497 31.73 -2.70 34.00
CA LEU A 497 32.42 -2.58 32.72
C LEU A 497 32.27 -3.88 31.90
N LYS A 498 32.15 -5.03 32.59
CA LYS A 498 31.81 -6.34 32.01
C LYS A 498 30.43 -6.35 31.35
N ASP A 499 29.40 -5.82 32.01
CA ASP A 499 28.04 -5.75 31.45
C ASP A 499 27.99 -4.91 30.17
N ILE A 500 28.66 -3.74 30.17
CA ILE A 500 28.73 -2.86 28.99
C ILE A 500 29.50 -3.53 27.84
N ARG A 501 30.57 -4.30 28.13
CA ARG A 501 31.25 -5.13 27.13
C ARG A 501 30.35 -6.21 26.54
N LEU A 502 29.63 -6.96 27.38
CA LEU A 502 28.71 -8.02 26.92
C LEU A 502 27.63 -7.42 26.00
N PHE A 503 27.03 -6.31 26.41
CA PHE A 503 26.02 -5.60 25.62
C PHE A 503 26.55 -5.16 24.24
N ILE A 504 27.73 -4.53 24.19
CA ILE A 504 28.33 -4.00 22.94
C ILE A 504 28.87 -5.12 22.04
N ALA A 505 29.49 -6.17 22.59
CA ALA A 505 29.87 -7.36 21.81
C ALA A 505 28.63 -8.06 21.24
N GLY A 506 27.52 -8.05 21.98
CA GLY A 506 26.21 -8.48 21.50
C GLY A 506 25.74 -7.72 20.25
N LEU A 507 26.02 -6.41 20.14
CA LEU A 507 25.64 -5.61 18.96
C LEU A 507 26.35 -6.08 17.68
N ALA A 508 27.59 -6.57 17.79
CA ALA A 508 28.31 -7.19 16.67
C ALA A 508 27.80 -8.60 16.35
N MET A 509 27.29 -9.32 17.35
CA MET A 509 26.82 -10.71 17.26
C MET A 509 25.41 -10.87 16.66
N SER A 510 24.48 -9.97 16.98
CA SER A 510 23.08 -10.05 16.50
C SER A 510 22.41 -8.69 16.41
N LYS A 511 21.30 -8.65 15.68
CA LYS A 511 20.36 -7.50 15.57
C LYS A 511 19.17 -7.62 16.52
N LEU A 512 19.05 -8.72 17.26
CA LEU A 512 18.09 -8.92 18.34
C LEU A 512 18.85 -9.16 19.64
N HIS A 513 18.52 -8.40 20.69
CA HIS A 513 18.98 -8.64 22.05
C HIS A 513 17.80 -9.04 22.94
N LEU A 514 18.02 -9.94 23.89
CA LEU A 514 17.08 -10.25 24.97
C LEU A 514 17.76 -9.93 26.29
N LEU A 515 17.31 -8.85 26.93
CA LEU A 515 17.70 -8.48 28.29
C LEU A 515 16.75 -9.20 29.25
N GLN A 516 17.30 -10.09 30.06
CA GLN A 516 16.56 -10.95 30.99
C GLN A 516 16.95 -10.66 32.45
N GLY A 517 16.18 -11.17 33.41
CA GLY A 517 16.38 -10.91 34.85
C GLY A 517 15.07 -10.60 35.57
N ILE A 518 15.15 -10.39 36.88
CA ILE A 518 14.01 -10.03 37.75
C ILE A 518 13.46 -8.64 37.37
N SER A 519 12.19 -8.36 37.68
CA SER A 519 11.65 -7.01 37.52
C SER A 519 12.45 -5.96 38.33
N GLY A 520 12.56 -4.74 37.81
CA GLY A 520 13.30 -3.65 38.47
C GLY A 520 14.83 -3.66 38.33
N THR A 521 15.48 -4.66 37.72
CA THR A 521 16.96 -4.68 37.54
C THR A 521 17.51 -3.67 36.51
N GLY A 522 16.65 -2.84 35.91
CA GLY A 522 17.07 -1.78 34.98
C GLY A 522 17.26 -2.24 33.52
N LYS A 523 16.66 -3.35 33.11
CA LYS A 523 16.67 -3.87 31.71
C LYS A 523 16.31 -2.79 30.67
N THR A 524 15.12 -2.21 30.81
CA THR A 524 14.60 -1.13 29.95
C THR A 524 15.48 0.13 30.03
N SER A 525 16.08 0.40 31.20
CA SER A 525 16.99 1.53 31.42
C SER A 525 18.31 1.39 30.68
N LEU A 526 18.91 0.18 30.62
CA LEU A 526 20.18 -0.07 29.94
C LEU A 526 20.09 0.28 28.45
N ALA A 527 19.05 -0.23 27.77
CA ALA A 527 18.81 0.02 26.35
C ALA A 527 18.61 1.52 26.06
N ARG A 528 17.79 2.21 26.86
CA ARG A 528 17.55 3.66 26.74
C ARG A 528 18.82 4.47 27.00
N ALA A 529 19.52 4.18 28.10
CA ALA A 529 20.72 4.92 28.51
C ALA A 529 21.87 4.73 27.52
N PHE A 530 22.02 3.54 26.93
CA PHE A 530 22.97 3.30 25.84
C PHE A 530 22.61 4.07 24.57
N ALA A 531 21.36 3.98 24.09
CA ALA A 531 20.90 4.74 22.91
C ALA A 531 21.15 6.25 23.07
N LYS A 532 20.96 6.75 24.30
CA LYS A 532 21.17 8.14 24.71
C LYS A 532 22.65 8.51 24.82
N ALA A 533 23.49 7.62 25.34
CA ALA A 533 24.94 7.79 25.49
C ALA A 533 25.68 7.79 24.14
N ILE A 534 25.30 6.93 23.20
CA ILE A 534 25.95 6.84 21.88
C ILE A 534 25.48 7.96 20.93
N ASN A 535 24.23 8.43 21.09
CA ASN A 535 23.67 9.52 20.26
C ASN A 535 23.74 10.92 20.89
N ASN A 536 24.31 11.06 22.10
CA ASN A 536 24.37 12.30 22.87
C ASN A 536 23.00 13.03 23.00
N ALA A 537 21.92 12.28 23.22
CA ALA A 537 20.57 12.83 23.28
C ALA A 537 20.28 13.49 24.64
N THR A 538 20.15 14.81 24.68
CA THR A 538 20.13 15.56 25.97
C THR A 538 18.77 15.65 26.65
N GLY A 539 17.68 15.21 26.01
CA GLY A 539 16.33 15.20 26.59
C GLY A 539 15.41 14.14 25.98
N GLU A 540 14.29 13.85 26.66
CA GLU A 540 13.40 12.71 26.32
C GLU A 540 12.84 12.76 24.89
N GLY A 541 12.51 13.96 24.38
CA GLY A 541 12.05 14.15 23.01
C GLY A 541 13.13 13.88 21.94
N GLN A 542 14.42 13.94 22.30
CA GLN A 542 15.51 13.47 21.44
C GLN A 542 15.81 11.98 21.67
N GLU A 543 15.75 11.51 22.92
CA GLU A 543 15.90 10.10 23.27
C GLU A 543 14.94 9.22 22.46
N LYS A 544 13.66 9.65 22.36
CA LYS A 544 12.65 8.98 21.53
C LYS A 544 13.02 8.91 20.04
N GLN A 545 13.85 9.82 19.51
CA GLN A 545 14.30 9.76 18.11
C GLN A 545 15.32 8.65 17.85
N TYR A 546 15.96 8.11 18.90
CA TYR A 546 17.01 7.08 18.82
C TYR A 546 16.63 5.75 19.52
N CYS A 547 15.71 5.80 20.48
CA CYS A 547 15.16 4.64 21.19
C CYS A 547 13.63 4.72 21.20
N GLU A 548 12.97 3.95 20.34
CA GLU A 548 11.51 3.85 20.35
C GLU A 548 11.09 2.72 21.30
N ILE A 549 10.21 3.01 22.27
CA ILE A 549 9.75 2.03 23.26
C ILE A 549 8.37 1.52 22.84
N VAL A 550 8.29 0.22 22.57
CA VAL A 550 7.10 -0.47 22.08
C VAL A 550 6.69 -1.47 23.15
N ARG A 551 5.61 -1.16 23.88
CA ARG A 551 5.09 -2.03 24.95
C ARG A 551 4.28 -3.16 24.34
N VAL A 552 4.83 -4.38 24.35
CA VAL A 552 4.14 -5.57 23.86
C VAL A 552 2.91 -5.81 24.73
N GLN A 553 1.77 -6.15 24.12
CA GLN A 553 0.53 -6.46 24.85
C GLN A 553 0.30 -7.97 24.89
N ALA A 554 -0.48 -8.42 25.87
CA ALA A 554 -0.93 -9.81 25.94
C ALA A 554 -1.87 -10.11 24.77
N GLY A 555 -1.61 -11.22 24.06
CA GLY A 555 -2.44 -11.69 22.96
C GLY A 555 -2.05 -11.21 21.56
N TRP A 556 -0.92 -10.51 21.40
CA TRP A 556 -0.31 -10.25 20.08
C TRP A 556 0.00 -11.57 19.37
N ARG A 557 -0.33 -11.64 18.08
CA ARG A 557 -0.21 -12.84 17.25
C ARG A 557 0.43 -12.55 15.90
N ASP A 558 0.20 -11.38 15.33
CA ASP A 558 0.53 -11.10 13.94
C ASP A 558 1.38 -9.84 13.81
N ARG A 559 2.11 -9.74 12.70
CA ARG A 559 2.97 -8.59 12.39
C ARG A 559 2.24 -7.24 12.39
N GLU A 560 0.91 -7.25 12.23
CA GLU A 560 0.06 -6.07 12.25
C GLU A 560 -0.07 -5.46 13.66
N ASP A 561 0.09 -6.26 14.72
CA ASP A 561 0.14 -5.77 16.10
C ASP A 561 1.33 -4.80 16.30
N LEU A 562 2.47 -5.17 15.71
CA LEU A 562 3.75 -4.47 15.82
C LEU A 562 3.94 -3.35 14.81
N LEU A 563 3.51 -3.53 13.56
CA LEU A 563 3.73 -2.56 12.46
C LEU A 563 2.50 -1.75 12.09
N GLY A 564 1.30 -2.29 12.32
CA GLY A 564 0.03 -1.74 11.88
C GLY A 564 -0.58 -2.50 10.69
N HIS A 565 -1.81 -2.13 10.36
CA HIS A 565 -2.60 -2.73 9.29
C HIS A 565 -3.07 -1.67 8.27
N PHE A 566 -3.53 -2.12 7.10
CA PHE A 566 -4.17 -1.28 6.10
C PHE A 566 -5.70 -1.39 6.19
N ASN A 567 -6.38 -0.28 6.52
CA ASN A 567 -7.83 -0.22 6.42
C ASN A 567 -8.23 0.05 4.96
N ALA A 568 -8.77 -0.97 4.30
CA ALA A 568 -9.20 -0.88 2.90
C ALA A 568 -10.39 0.09 2.67
N PHE A 569 -11.25 0.32 3.66
CA PHE A 569 -12.38 1.25 3.54
C PHE A 569 -11.91 2.71 3.53
N GLU A 570 -11.07 3.08 4.50
CA GLU A 570 -10.48 4.43 4.64
C GLU A 570 -9.25 4.64 3.74
N LYS A 571 -8.80 3.58 3.05
CA LYS A 571 -7.59 3.53 2.21
C LYS A 571 -6.32 4.02 2.94
N ARG A 572 -6.26 3.79 4.26
CA ARG A 572 -5.25 4.33 5.18
C ARG A 572 -4.51 3.23 5.92
N PHE A 573 -3.20 3.41 6.12
CA PHE A 573 -2.39 2.53 6.95
C PHE A 573 -2.27 3.07 8.39
N TYR A 574 -2.60 2.25 9.38
CA TYR A 574 -2.52 2.60 10.80
C TYR A 574 -1.13 2.30 11.38
N THR A 575 -0.15 3.12 11.01
CA THR A 575 1.27 2.92 11.31
C THR A 575 1.59 2.94 12.81
N LYS A 576 2.06 1.81 13.36
CA LYS A 576 2.52 1.68 14.75
C LYS A 576 3.88 2.34 14.98
N GLU A 577 4.24 2.51 16.25
CA GLU A 577 5.49 3.11 16.73
C GLU A 577 6.73 2.40 16.16
N ALA A 578 6.74 1.06 16.10
CA ALA A 578 7.87 0.31 15.53
C ALA A 578 8.06 0.58 14.04
N LEU A 579 6.97 0.67 13.27
CA LEU A 579 7.01 1.01 11.85
C LEU A 579 7.48 2.45 11.64
N GLN A 580 7.00 3.38 12.46
CA GLN A 580 7.45 4.78 12.47
C GLN A 580 8.96 4.90 12.79
N ALA A 581 9.48 4.11 13.74
CA ALA A 581 10.91 4.08 14.05
C ALA A 581 11.76 3.45 12.93
N LEU A 582 11.31 2.34 12.34
CA LEU A 582 11.96 1.72 11.18
C LEU A 582 12.01 2.67 9.97
N TYR A 583 10.97 3.48 9.77
CA TYR A 583 10.96 4.50 8.72
C TYR A 583 11.88 5.68 9.05
N ARG A 584 11.80 6.21 10.27
CA ARG A 584 12.67 7.28 10.79
C ARG A 584 14.15 6.92 10.66
N ALA A 585 14.53 5.69 10.98
CA ALA A 585 15.92 5.21 10.90
C ALA A 585 16.53 5.22 9.49
N GLN A 586 15.72 5.28 8.43
CA GLN A 586 16.17 5.35 7.03
C GLN A 586 16.40 6.78 6.53
N GLN A 587 15.83 7.78 7.22
CA GLN A 587 15.91 9.18 6.84
C GLN A 587 17.37 9.68 6.84
N PRO A 588 17.73 10.65 5.98
CA PRO A 588 19.09 11.18 5.89
C PRO A 588 19.68 11.60 7.25
N LYS A 589 18.86 12.14 8.15
CA LYS A 589 19.27 12.52 9.52
C LYS A 589 19.75 11.34 10.38
N PHE A 590 19.21 10.13 10.17
CA PHE A 590 19.37 9.00 11.11
C PHE A 590 20.09 7.79 10.50
N LYS A 591 20.26 7.75 9.18
CA LYS A 591 20.86 6.65 8.42
C LYS A 591 22.24 6.19 8.93
N ASP A 592 23.05 7.10 9.48
CA ASP A 592 24.36 6.80 10.08
C ASP A 592 24.39 6.96 11.62
N THR A 593 23.22 6.82 12.25
CA THR A 593 23.07 6.80 13.72
C THR A 593 22.59 5.43 14.18
N LEU A 594 23.07 4.94 15.32
CA LEU A 594 22.56 3.68 15.89
C LEU A 594 21.16 3.92 16.47
N GLN A 595 20.22 3.08 16.04
CA GLN A 595 18.79 3.16 16.35
C GLN A 595 18.34 1.91 17.11
N ILE A 596 17.54 2.08 18.16
CA ILE A 596 17.02 0.99 18.99
C ILE A 596 15.50 0.99 18.97
N ILE A 597 14.91 -0.20 18.77
CA ILE A 597 13.49 -0.48 19.00
C ILE A 597 13.40 -1.42 20.20
N LEU A 598 12.90 -0.89 21.31
CA LEU A 598 12.84 -1.54 22.61
C LEU A 598 11.45 -2.19 22.78
N LEU A 599 11.36 -3.49 22.55
CA LEU A 599 10.18 -4.32 22.79
C LEU A 599 10.09 -4.59 24.30
N ASP A 600 9.33 -3.77 25.00
CA ASP A 600 9.20 -3.85 26.46
C ASP A 600 8.18 -4.94 26.85
N GLU A 601 8.54 -5.82 27.78
CA GLU A 601 7.82 -7.06 28.14
C GLU A 601 7.58 -8.00 26.95
N MET A 602 8.65 -8.27 26.18
CA MET A 602 8.62 -9.02 24.91
C MET A 602 8.02 -10.44 25.05
N ASN A 603 8.09 -11.06 26.23
CA ASN A 603 7.55 -12.39 26.55
C ASN A 603 6.09 -12.40 27.05
N LEU A 604 5.40 -11.26 27.11
CA LEU A 604 3.96 -11.20 27.39
C LEU A 604 3.11 -11.80 26.26
N SER A 605 3.68 -11.86 25.05
CA SER A 605 3.17 -12.59 23.88
C SER A 605 4.30 -13.38 23.21
N GLN A 606 3.98 -14.26 22.25
CA GLN A 606 4.96 -15.15 21.60
C GLN A 606 5.64 -14.43 20.42
N PRO A 607 6.94 -14.06 20.49
CA PRO A 607 7.59 -13.33 19.41
C PRO A 607 7.73 -14.16 18.12
N GLU A 608 7.71 -15.48 18.23
CA GLU A 608 7.68 -16.40 17.08
C GLU A 608 6.47 -16.19 16.17
N GLN A 609 5.46 -15.46 16.65
CA GLN A 609 4.25 -15.11 15.91
C GLN A 609 4.34 -13.64 15.42
N TYR A 610 4.24 -12.65 16.31
CA TYR A 610 4.19 -11.23 15.91
C TYR A 610 5.52 -10.67 15.37
N PHE A 611 6.66 -11.30 15.66
CA PHE A 611 8.00 -10.90 15.20
C PHE A 611 8.58 -11.86 14.14
N ALA A 612 7.76 -12.77 13.59
CA ALA A 612 8.18 -13.82 12.66
C ALA A 612 8.94 -13.30 11.43
N ASP A 613 8.44 -12.25 10.76
CA ASP A 613 9.08 -11.64 9.59
C ASP A 613 10.53 -11.20 9.94
N PHE A 614 10.71 -10.50 11.06
CA PHE A 614 12.02 -10.03 11.51
C PHE A 614 12.98 -11.16 11.86
N LEU A 615 12.49 -12.20 12.55
CA LEU A 615 13.28 -13.39 12.83
C LEU A 615 13.74 -14.07 11.53
N SER A 616 12.91 -14.08 10.48
CA SER A 616 13.23 -14.63 9.15
C SER A 616 14.28 -13.80 8.41
N LEU A 617 14.15 -12.47 8.43
CA LEU A 617 15.11 -11.54 7.81
C LEU A 617 16.51 -11.62 8.46
N MET A 618 16.60 -11.97 9.74
CA MET A 618 17.87 -12.25 10.43
C MET A 618 18.60 -13.50 9.92
N GLU A 619 17.96 -14.32 9.07
CA GLU A 619 18.59 -15.45 8.36
C GLU A 619 18.89 -15.13 6.89
N THR A 620 18.25 -14.09 6.33
CA THR A 620 18.32 -13.73 4.90
C THR A 620 18.54 -12.22 4.71
N PRO A 621 19.69 -11.66 5.16
CA PRO A 621 19.94 -10.22 5.15
C PRO A 621 19.90 -9.58 3.76
N ASP A 622 20.15 -10.36 2.70
CA ASP A 622 20.08 -9.94 1.30
C ASP A 622 18.66 -9.54 0.84
N ARG A 623 17.63 -9.93 1.59
CA ARG A 623 16.21 -9.66 1.30
C ARG A 623 15.49 -8.97 2.46
N ALA A 624 16.18 -8.05 3.14
CA ALA A 624 15.68 -7.28 4.27
C ALA A 624 14.54 -6.28 3.92
N GLU A 625 13.41 -6.77 3.40
CA GLU A 625 12.19 -6.01 3.11
C GLU A 625 10.94 -6.69 3.67
N ILE A 626 9.96 -5.91 4.13
CA ILE A 626 8.65 -6.39 4.59
C ILE A 626 7.57 -5.73 3.74
N ASN A 627 6.78 -6.53 3.02
CA ASN A 627 5.61 -6.03 2.26
C ASN A 627 4.50 -5.62 3.24
N LEU A 628 4.12 -4.34 3.22
CA LEU A 628 3.06 -3.75 4.04
C LEU A 628 1.74 -3.61 3.28
N LEU A 629 1.80 -3.51 1.94
CA LEU A 629 0.64 -3.57 1.04
C LEU A 629 0.84 -4.69 0.03
N ASP A 630 -0.26 -5.30 -0.42
CA ASP A 630 -0.23 -6.30 -1.50
C ASP A 630 0.14 -5.67 -2.84
N SER A 631 -0.46 -4.50 -3.12
CA SER A 631 -0.27 -3.71 -4.34
C SER A 631 0.54 -2.44 -4.09
N ALA A 632 1.26 -1.98 -5.13
CA ALA A 632 2.02 -0.74 -5.09
C ALA A 632 1.06 0.48 -5.06
N ASN A 633 1.30 1.42 -4.14
CA ASN A 633 0.49 2.63 -4.02
C ASN A 633 1.29 3.86 -4.44
N GLU A 634 0.79 4.62 -5.42
CA GLU A 634 1.47 5.79 -5.96
C GLU A 634 1.85 6.85 -4.91
N LYS A 635 1.06 6.95 -3.82
CA LYS A 635 1.24 7.87 -2.68
C LYS A 635 2.02 7.25 -1.51
N ALA A 636 2.76 6.16 -1.71
CA ALA A 636 3.65 5.62 -0.67
C ALA A 636 4.78 6.63 -0.32
N PRO A 637 5.34 6.59 0.91
CA PRO A 637 6.47 7.43 1.32
C PRO A 637 7.72 7.22 0.46
N GLU A 638 8.60 8.22 0.37
CA GLU A 638 9.71 8.23 -0.62
C GLU A 638 10.66 7.03 -0.51
N LEU A 639 10.84 6.47 0.70
CA LEU A 639 11.79 5.38 0.97
C LEU A 639 11.18 3.97 0.87
N PHE A 640 9.92 3.82 0.42
CA PHE A 640 9.28 2.50 0.26
C PHE A 640 9.77 1.75 -0.99
N ILE A 641 10.28 0.53 -0.80
CA ILE A 641 10.64 -0.37 -1.91
C ILE A 641 9.36 -0.76 -2.66
N ASN A 642 9.42 -0.67 -4.00
CA ASN A 642 8.31 -0.97 -4.92
C ASN A 642 6.98 -0.25 -4.56
N LYS A 643 7.06 0.90 -3.87
CA LYS A 643 5.92 1.64 -3.30
C LYS A 643 4.95 0.78 -2.45
N ARG A 644 5.43 -0.30 -1.80
CA ARG A 644 4.61 -1.20 -0.95
C ARG A 644 5.32 -1.84 0.25
N ALA A 645 6.65 -1.87 0.25
CA ALA A 645 7.45 -2.57 1.25
C ALA A 645 8.39 -1.61 1.98
N ILE A 646 8.60 -1.84 3.28
CA ILE A 646 9.61 -1.13 4.06
C ILE A 646 10.92 -1.94 4.06
N LYS A 647 12.05 -1.27 3.84
CA LYS A 647 13.38 -1.87 4.05
C LYS A 647 13.71 -1.90 5.54
N ILE A 648 14.25 -3.00 6.05
CA ILE A 648 14.76 -3.05 7.41
C ILE A 648 16.18 -2.44 7.45
N PRO A 649 16.44 -1.39 8.25
CA PRO A 649 17.70 -0.65 8.17
C PRO A 649 18.81 -1.34 8.94
N HIS A 650 20.02 -1.39 8.38
CA HIS A 650 21.17 -2.04 9.01
C HIS A 650 21.62 -1.36 10.31
N ASN A 651 21.25 -0.10 10.53
CA ASN A 651 21.54 0.69 11.73
C ASN A 651 20.50 0.52 12.87
N VAL A 652 19.45 -0.30 12.67
CA VAL A 652 18.46 -0.64 13.71
C VAL A 652 18.85 -1.93 14.43
N TRP A 653 18.74 -1.91 15.76
CA TRP A 653 18.72 -3.09 16.62
C TRP A 653 17.38 -3.20 17.35
N PHE A 654 16.91 -4.43 17.55
CA PHE A 654 15.76 -4.74 18.38
C PHE A 654 16.24 -5.24 19.73
N ILE A 655 15.66 -4.73 20.81
CA ILE A 655 15.98 -5.17 22.17
C ILE A 655 14.67 -5.56 22.84
N GLY A 656 14.53 -6.82 23.21
CA GLY A 656 13.48 -7.30 24.08
C GLY A 656 13.87 -7.18 25.55
N THR A 657 12.96 -6.71 26.39
CA THR A 657 13.05 -6.95 27.84
C THR A 657 12.18 -8.15 28.20
N ALA A 658 12.61 -8.94 29.17
CA ALA A 658 11.86 -10.07 29.69
C ALA A 658 11.98 -10.16 31.22
N ASN A 659 10.87 -10.40 31.90
CA ASN A 659 10.87 -10.87 33.29
C ASN A 659 10.92 -12.41 33.33
N HIS A 660 11.44 -12.98 34.41
CA HIS A 660 11.47 -14.44 34.65
C HIS A 660 10.29 -14.92 35.53
N ASP A 661 9.20 -14.14 35.57
CA ASP A 661 8.10 -14.36 36.49
C ASP A 661 7.11 -15.42 35.94
N GLU A 662 6.46 -16.18 36.82
CA GLU A 662 5.59 -17.34 36.50
C GLU A 662 4.44 -17.05 35.52
N THR A 663 4.07 -15.78 35.36
CA THR A 663 3.00 -15.32 34.46
C THR A 663 3.45 -15.13 33.01
N THR A 664 4.75 -15.29 32.72
CA THR A 664 5.34 -15.05 31.40
C THR A 664 5.60 -16.34 30.61
N LYS A 665 5.76 -16.22 29.29
CA LYS A 665 6.11 -17.37 28.44
C LYS A 665 7.62 -17.48 28.24
N GLU A 666 8.15 -18.69 28.25
CA GLU A 666 9.50 -18.93 27.74
C GLU A 666 9.54 -18.66 26.22
N PHE A 667 10.60 -17.99 25.75
CA PHE A 667 10.85 -17.84 24.31
C PHE A 667 11.19 -19.20 23.68
N ALA A 668 10.79 -19.42 22.43
CA ALA A 668 11.15 -20.66 21.75
C ALA A 668 12.64 -20.68 21.35
N ASP A 669 13.17 -21.89 21.16
CA ASP A 669 14.52 -22.16 20.67
C ASP A 669 14.95 -21.26 19.50
N LYS A 670 14.06 -21.04 18.54
CA LYS A 670 14.31 -20.22 17.34
C LYS A 670 14.66 -18.77 17.69
N THR A 671 14.02 -18.20 18.71
CA THR A 671 14.24 -16.81 19.17
C THR A 671 15.51 -16.72 20.00
N TYR A 672 15.69 -17.65 20.95
CA TYR A 672 16.93 -17.78 21.75
C TYR A 672 18.18 -17.95 20.89
N ASP A 673 18.13 -18.79 19.85
CA ASP A 673 19.28 -19.04 18.99
C ASP A 673 19.60 -17.81 18.11
N ARG A 674 18.59 -17.01 17.71
CA ARG A 674 18.76 -15.78 16.90
C ARG A 674 19.25 -14.57 17.71
N ALA A 675 18.80 -14.40 18.96
CA ALA A 675 19.14 -13.25 19.80
C ALA A 675 20.57 -13.30 20.40
N HIS A 676 21.16 -12.16 20.77
CA HIS A 676 22.12 -12.10 21.88
C HIS A 676 21.31 -12.07 23.19
N VAL A 677 21.64 -12.91 24.16
CA VAL A 677 20.92 -12.96 25.46
C VAL A 677 21.87 -12.48 26.54
N MET A 678 21.36 -11.69 27.48
CA MET A 678 22.13 -11.15 28.59
C MET A 678 21.25 -11.02 29.83
N GLU A 679 21.70 -11.56 30.95
CA GLU A 679 21.06 -11.32 32.26
C GLU A 679 21.52 -9.97 32.80
N VAL A 680 20.61 -9.02 33.02
CA VAL A 680 20.96 -7.69 33.54
C VAL A 680 20.87 -7.69 35.05
N LYS A 681 22.04 -7.74 35.70
CA LYS A 681 22.21 -7.58 37.15
C LYS A 681 22.44 -6.11 37.48
N ARG A 682 22.06 -5.71 38.70
CA ARG A 682 22.28 -4.34 39.19
C ARG A 682 23.70 -4.27 39.78
N SER A 683 24.54 -3.38 39.26
CA SER A 683 25.84 -3.09 39.89
C SER A 683 25.68 -2.01 40.98
N GLU A 684 26.49 -2.11 42.02
CA GLU A 684 26.67 -1.11 43.07
C GLU A 684 28.09 -0.50 43.02
N GLU A 685 28.84 -0.74 41.94
CA GLU A 685 30.18 -0.18 41.73
C GLU A 685 30.14 1.33 41.48
N ASP A 686 30.97 2.09 42.20
CA ASP A 686 31.23 3.51 41.93
C ASP A 686 31.96 3.67 40.58
N VAL A 687 31.24 4.09 39.54
CA VAL A 687 31.78 4.33 38.20
C VAL A 687 32.38 5.73 38.10
N ASP A 688 33.66 5.84 37.72
CA ASP A 688 34.28 7.14 37.42
C ASP A 688 33.62 7.78 36.18
N ILE A 689 33.14 9.02 36.35
CA ILE A 689 32.48 9.81 35.32
C ILE A 689 33.50 10.60 34.45
N ASN A 690 34.78 10.66 34.81
CA ASN A 690 35.81 11.44 34.12
C ASN A 690 35.95 11.17 32.61
N TYR A 691 35.66 9.94 32.14
CA TYR A 691 35.75 9.59 30.71
C TYR A 691 34.54 10.03 29.88
N ALA A 692 33.47 10.52 30.51
CA ALA A 692 32.21 10.83 29.85
C ALA A 692 32.26 12.13 29.02
N ASN A 693 32.12 12.03 27.70
CA ASN A 693 32.09 13.16 26.77
C ASN A 693 30.66 13.58 26.37
N THR A 694 30.54 14.37 25.30
CA THR A 694 29.28 14.82 24.69
C THR A 694 29.37 14.73 23.16
N GLU A 695 29.84 13.59 22.66
CA GLU A 695 30.04 13.31 21.24
C GLU A 695 28.96 12.34 20.74
N GLN A 696 28.49 12.52 19.52
CA GLN A 696 27.58 11.59 18.83
C GLN A 696 28.40 10.73 17.87
N TYR A 697 28.23 9.40 17.89
CA TYR A 697 29.05 8.49 17.09
C TYR A 697 28.37 7.99 15.82
N SER A 698 29.16 7.84 14.75
CA SER A 698 28.75 7.21 13.49
C SER A 698 28.51 5.70 13.63
N PHE A 699 27.37 5.22 13.13
CA PHE A 699 27.07 3.79 13.00
C PHE A 699 28.06 3.07 12.08
N SER A 700 28.40 3.67 10.93
CA SER A 700 29.36 3.11 9.98
C SER A 700 30.75 2.95 10.60
N SER A 701 31.17 3.93 11.41
CA SER A 701 32.42 3.83 12.16
C SER A 701 32.38 2.72 13.22
N LEU A 702 31.26 2.54 13.95
CA LEU A 702 31.13 1.46 14.93
C LEU A 702 31.24 0.08 14.26
N MET A 703 30.55 -0.12 13.14
CA MET A 703 30.62 -1.36 12.36
C MET A 703 32.04 -1.62 11.84
N GLN A 704 32.73 -0.59 11.35
CA GLN A 704 34.12 -0.71 10.90
C GLN A 704 35.07 -1.12 12.04
N SER A 705 34.90 -0.56 13.25
CA SER A 705 35.67 -0.99 14.44
C SER A 705 35.39 -2.44 14.82
N PHE A 706 34.14 -2.92 14.70
CA PHE A 706 33.82 -4.33 14.91
C PHE A 706 34.48 -5.23 13.85
N GLU A 707 34.41 -4.89 12.57
CA GLU A 707 35.05 -5.65 11.48
C GLU A 707 36.58 -5.73 11.64
N GLN A 708 37.22 -4.64 12.06
CA GLN A 708 38.65 -4.61 12.36
C GLN A 708 39.02 -5.54 13.52
N ALA A 709 38.25 -5.52 14.62
CA ALA A 709 38.45 -6.44 15.74
C ALA A 709 38.25 -7.91 15.31
N GLN A 710 37.19 -8.20 14.56
CA GLN A 710 36.90 -9.52 14.00
C GLN A 710 38.03 -10.04 13.11
N TYR A 711 38.59 -9.20 12.23
CA TYR A 711 39.75 -9.57 11.41
C TYR A 711 40.99 -9.86 12.27
N LYS A 712 41.27 -8.99 13.25
CA LYS A 712 42.45 -9.06 14.14
C LYS A 712 42.53 -10.35 14.95
N HIS A 713 41.42 -10.79 15.58
CA HIS A 713 41.42 -11.96 16.46
C HIS A 713 40.83 -13.23 15.83
N LYS A 714 40.50 -13.23 14.52
CA LYS A 714 39.87 -14.36 13.83
C LYS A 714 40.58 -15.70 14.06
N ALA A 715 41.91 -15.70 13.97
CA ALA A 715 42.73 -16.90 14.12
C ALA A 715 42.58 -17.54 15.52
N VAL A 716 42.48 -16.71 16.57
CA VAL A 716 42.29 -17.16 17.96
C VAL A 716 40.96 -17.91 18.11
N VAL A 717 39.88 -17.36 17.54
CA VAL A 717 38.56 -18.00 17.58
C VAL A 717 38.54 -19.31 16.77
N THR A 718 39.17 -19.35 15.59
CA THR A 718 39.29 -20.59 14.81
C THR A 718 40.09 -21.66 15.55
N GLU A 719 41.19 -21.32 16.24
CA GLU A 719 41.96 -22.28 17.05
C GLU A 719 41.13 -22.84 18.22
N ILE A 720 40.36 -21.98 18.91
CA ILE A 720 39.47 -22.38 20.01
C ILE A 720 38.40 -23.37 19.53
N PHE A 721 37.68 -23.05 18.45
CA PHE A 721 36.67 -23.97 17.90
C PHE A 721 37.27 -25.25 17.33
N ALA A 722 38.46 -25.20 16.73
CA ALA A 722 39.17 -26.39 16.29
C ALA A 722 39.57 -27.31 17.46
N LYS A 723 39.96 -26.76 18.62
CA LYS A 723 40.22 -27.57 19.83
C LYS A 723 38.92 -28.16 20.39
N LEU A 724 37.87 -27.34 20.56
CA LEU A 724 36.57 -27.77 21.08
C LEU A 724 35.92 -28.89 20.25
N GLN A 725 35.96 -28.80 18.93
CA GLN A 725 35.42 -29.82 18.00
C GLN A 725 36.17 -31.16 18.05
N ASN A 726 37.40 -31.19 18.57
CA ASN A 726 38.23 -32.39 18.74
C ASN A 726 38.32 -32.84 20.22
N SER A 727 37.57 -32.22 21.13
CA SER A 727 37.57 -32.52 22.58
C SER A 727 36.42 -33.46 22.98
N LEU A 728 36.58 -34.15 24.12
CA LEU A 728 35.56 -35.05 24.69
C LEU A 728 34.21 -34.36 24.95
N LEU A 729 34.22 -33.03 25.14
CA LEU A 729 33.01 -32.23 25.30
C LEU A 729 32.05 -32.33 24.10
N GLU A 730 32.54 -32.48 22.86
CA GLU A 730 31.70 -32.67 21.67
C GLU A 730 31.01 -34.05 21.67
N GLU A 731 31.64 -35.09 22.24
CA GLU A 731 31.03 -36.41 22.39
C GLU A 731 29.97 -36.40 23.50
N ALA A 732 30.26 -35.75 24.63
CA ALA A 732 29.32 -35.56 25.73
C ALA A 732 28.08 -34.73 25.31
N LEU A 733 28.27 -33.64 24.55
CA LEU A 733 27.17 -32.86 23.99
C LEU A 733 26.30 -33.68 23.02
N LYS A 734 26.93 -34.48 22.14
CA LYS A 734 26.21 -35.40 21.23
C LYS A 734 25.37 -36.45 21.97
N ALA A 735 25.83 -36.94 23.12
CA ALA A 735 25.07 -37.87 23.97
C ALA A 735 23.76 -37.28 24.54
N VAL A 736 23.62 -35.94 24.52
CA VAL A 736 22.39 -35.19 24.87
C VAL A 736 21.68 -34.62 23.63
N SER A 737 22.16 -34.94 22.43
CA SER A 737 21.71 -34.36 21.14
C SER A 737 21.83 -32.82 21.10
N VAL A 738 22.93 -32.31 21.64
CA VAL A 738 23.44 -30.94 21.46
C VAL A 738 24.70 -31.01 20.58
N SER A 739 25.02 -29.94 19.86
CA SER A 739 26.19 -29.89 18.98
C SER A 739 26.61 -28.46 18.65
N TRP A 740 27.84 -28.28 18.16
CA TRP A 740 28.36 -26.99 17.65
C TRP A 740 27.65 -26.55 16.36
N GLY A 741 26.43 -26.05 16.46
CA GLY A 741 25.67 -25.57 15.29
C GLY A 741 26.33 -24.33 14.64
N ASN A 742 26.39 -24.30 13.31
CA ASN A 742 27.04 -23.25 12.49
C ASN A 742 26.65 -21.80 12.86
N ARG A 743 25.49 -21.58 13.50
CA ARG A 743 25.08 -20.25 14.01
C ARG A 743 25.94 -19.82 15.20
N LEU A 744 26.24 -20.72 16.14
CA LEU A 744 27.06 -20.44 17.31
C LEU A 744 28.48 -20.06 16.90
N GLU A 745 29.07 -20.80 15.96
CA GLU A 745 30.42 -20.50 15.45
C GLU A 745 30.47 -19.10 14.79
N ARG A 746 29.51 -18.78 13.91
CA ARG A 746 29.36 -17.45 13.30
C ARG A 746 29.17 -16.35 14.35
N GLN A 747 28.32 -16.58 15.35
CA GLN A 747 28.08 -15.64 16.45
C GLN A 747 29.35 -15.43 17.29
N ALA A 748 30.13 -16.48 17.55
CA ALA A 748 31.38 -16.40 18.29
C ALA A 748 32.49 -15.65 17.52
N TYR A 749 32.62 -15.86 16.21
CA TYR A 749 33.50 -15.05 15.35
C TYR A 749 33.14 -13.56 15.37
N SER A 750 31.87 -13.21 15.54
CA SER A 750 31.44 -11.81 15.65
C SER A 750 31.59 -11.23 17.06
N PHE A 751 31.38 -12.04 18.10
CA PHE A 751 31.31 -11.63 19.51
C PHE A 751 32.68 -11.58 20.20
N ILE A 752 33.41 -12.71 20.20
CA ILE A 752 34.65 -12.87 21.00
C ILE A 752 35.71 -11.84 20.60
N PRO A 753 35.99 -11.57 19.31
CA PRO A 753 36.99 -10.57 18.93
C PRO A 753 36.68 -9.15 19.39
N VAL A 754 35.39 -8.78 19.39
CA VAL A 754 34.93 -7.46 19.84
C VAL A 754 35.05 -7.35 21.36
N TYR A 755 34.68 -8.40 22.11
CA TYR A 755 34.86 -8.47 23.57
C TYR A 755 36.33 -8.38 23.98
N MET A 756 37.24 -9.06 23.25
CA MET A 756 38.69 -8.97 23.44
C MET A 756 39.23 -7.55 23.19
N GLU A 757 38.83 -6.90 22.10
CA GLU A 757 39.31 -5.55 21.74
C GLU A 757 38.77 -4.45 22.68
N MET A 758 37.73 -4.76 23.46
CA MET A 758 37.26 -3.95 24.58
C MET A 758 38.00 -4.23 25.90
N GLY A 759 38.99 -5.13 25.89
CA GLY A 759 39.83 -5.52 27.03
C GLY A 759 39.23 -6.59 27.95
N GLY A 760 38.25 -7.37 27.48
CA GLY A 760 37.70 -8.51 28.21
C GLY A 760 38.46 -9.82 27.96
N SER A 761 38.29 -10.81 28.84
CA SER A 761 38.92 -12.13 28.67
C SER A 761 38.22 -12.98 27.59
N VAL A 762 39.01 -13.84 26.92
CA VAL A 762 38.51 -14.85 25.98
C VAL A 762 37.64 -15.89 26.69
N SER A 763 38.05 -16.30 27.90
CA SER A 763 37.33 -17.27 28.74
C SER A 763 35.94 -16.74 29.10
N GLU A 764 35.85 -15.47 29.54
CA GLU A 764 34.58 -14.82 29.85
C GLU A 764 33.64 -14.76 28.64
N ALA A 765 34.17 -14.43 27.46
CA ALA A 765 33.38 -14.34 26.24
C ALA A 765 32.84 -15.70 25.80
N LEU A 766 33.66 -16.76 25.95
CA LEU A 766 33.30 -18.12 25.60
C LEU A 766 32.28 -18.71 26.60
N ASP A 767 32.50 -18.51 27.91
CA ASP A 767 31.59 -18.93 28.97
C ASP A 767 30.21 -18.26 28.84
N HIS A 768 30.15 -16.95 28.58
CA HIS A 768 28.90 -16.25 28.34
C HIS A 768 28.14 -16.80 27.12
N LEU A 769 28.84 -17.09 26.01
CA LEU A 769 28.23 -17.71 24.83
C LEU A 769 27.72 -19.13 25.14
N PHE A 770 28.45 -19.92 25.92
CA PHE A 770 28.09 -21.30 26.23
C PHE A 770 26.88 -21.34 27.16
N ALA A 771 26.90 -20.58 28.25
CA ALA A 771 25.78 -20.36 29.17
C ALA A 771 24.49 -19.95 28.43
N THR A 772 24.58 -18.97 27.51
CA THR A 772 23.39 -18.42 26.83
C THR A 772 22.90 -19.23 25.62
N LYS A 773 23.73 -20.10 25.03
CA LYS A 773 23.40 -20.83 23.78
C LYS A 773 23.32 -22.35 23.91
N LEU A 774 24.17 -22.95 24.74
CA LEU A 774 24.25 -24.40 24.92
C LEU A 774 23.61 -24.82 26.24
N PHE A 775 23.98 -24.16 27.33
CA PHE A 775 23.61 -24.53 28.69
C PHE A 775 22.48 -23.66 29.26
N ARG A 776 21.60 -23.11 28.40
CA ARG A 776 20.40 -22.42 28.85
C ARG A 776 19.48 -23.41 29.58
N LYS A 777 18.86 -22.97 30.67
CA LYS A 777 17.92 -23.75 31.48
C LYS A 777 16.89 -24.44 30.58
N GLY A 778 16.63 -25.72 30.83
CA GLY A 778 15.68 -26.52 30.05
C GLY A 778 16.16 -27.00 28.67
N LYS A 779 17.25 -26.47 28.08
CA LYS A 779 17.77 -27.01 26.79
C LYS A 779 18.46 -28.37 26.97
N VAL A 780 19.20 -28.51 28.07
CA VAL A 780 19.85 -29.77 28.48
C VAL A 780 18.83 -30.65 29.21
N THR A 781 18.03 -30.09 30.13
CA THR A 781 17.16 -30.84 31.06
C THR A 781 15.69 -30.96 30.68
N GLY A 782 15.23 -30.31 29.60
CA GLY A 782 13.84 -30.36 29.14
C GLY A 782 13.52 -31.53 28.21
N ARG A 783 14.42 -32.53 28.12
CA ARG A 783 14.27 -33.74 27.30
C ARG A 783 14.11 -34.93 28.25
N TYR A 784 13.11 -35.77 28.03
CA TYR A 784 12.70 -36.82 28.97
C TYR A 784 13.78 -37.89 29.25
N ASP A 785 14.87 -37.93 28.46
CA ASP A 785 15.91 -38.99 28.48
C ASP A 785 17.28 -38.55 29.06
N THR A 786 17.36 -37.37 29.69
CA THR A 786 18.61 -36.87 30.32
C THR A 786 18.67 -37.15 31.82
N LEU A 787 19.54 -38.11 32.18
CA LEU A 787 19.94 -38.39 33.57
C LEU A 787 20.95 -37.34 34.07
N ALA A 788 20.96 -37.09 35.38
CA ALA A 788 21.90 -36.16 36.01
C ALA A 788 23.37 -36.55 35.79
N GLU A 789 23.69 -37.85 35.76
CA GLU A 789 25.02 -38.39 35.49
C GLU A 789 25.61 -37.85 34.17
N LYS A 790 24.81 -37.78 33.09
CA LYS A 790 25.24 -37.21 31.80
C LYS A 790 25.57 -35.72 31.87
N ILE A 791 25.02 -34.99 32.84
CA ILE A 791 25.29 -33.56 33.04
C ILE A 791 26.56 -33.39 33.89
N GLU A 792 26.81 -34.31 34.83
CA GLU A 792 28.08 -34.39 35.56
C GLU A 792 29.25 -34.77 34.62
N ASP A 793 29.03 -35.68 33.67
CA ASP A 793 29.97 -35.97 32.57
C ASP A 793 30.30 -34.71 31.75
N ILE A 794 29.27 -33.94 31.36
CA ILE A 794 29.43 -32.68 30.63
C ILE A 794 30.20 -31.64 31.47
N ILE A 795 29.91 -31.53 32.76
CA ILE A 795 30.65 -30.64 33.69
C ILE A 795 32.13 -31.01 33.72
N SER A 796 32.47 -32.30 33.86
CA SER A 796 33.85 -32.77 33.89
C SER A 796 34.58 -32.51 32.56
N CYS A 797 33.93 -32.83 31.42
CA CYS A 797 34.47 -32.56 30.08
C CYS A 797 34.65 -31.05 29.81
N LEU A 798 33.80 -30.20 30.39
CA LEU A 798 33.87 -28.74 30.26
C LEU A 798 35.07 -28.18 31.04
N GLU A 799 35.35 -28.68 32.25
CA GLU A 799 36.54 -28.29 33.03
C GLU A 799 37.86 -28.77 32.40
N GLU A 800 37.86 -29.94 31.76
CA GLU A 800 39.00 -30.47 31.00
C GLU A 800 39.26 -29.62 29.74
N ALA A 801 38.22 -29.38 28.94
CA ALA A 801 38.32 -28.53 27.74
C ALA A 801 38.81 -27.11 28.05
N TRP A 802 38.43 -26.52 29.19
CA TRP A 802 38.94 -25.20 29.61
C TRP A 802 40.44 -25.20 29.94
N GLN A 803 40.97 -26.32 30.45
CA GLN A 803 42.41 -26.49 30.69
C GLN A 803 43.19 -26.68 29.39
N ASP A 804 42.67 -27.49 28.44
CA ASP A 804 43.25 -27.69 27.11
C ASP A 804 43.29 -26.43 26.24
N LEU A 805 42.31 -25.53 26.43
CA LEU A 805 42.32 -24.19 25.81
C LEU A 805 43.40 -23.27 26.40
N GLY A 806 44.03 -23.64 27.52
CA GLY A 806 45.19 -22.95 28.11
C GLY A 806 44.84 -21.74 28.97
N PHE A 807 43.59 -21.58 29.40
CA PHE A 807 43.13 -20.47 30.24
C PHE A 807 43.66 -20.62 31.68
N LYS A 808 44.81 -20.00 31.98
CA LYS A 808 45.55 -20.19 33.23
C LYS A 808 44.81 -19.64 34.47
N GLY A 809 43.98 -20.49 35.08
CA GLY A 809 43.28 -20.21 36.34
C GLY A 809 41.89 -19.59 36.17
N GLU A 810 41.40 -19.43 34.93
CA GLU A 810 40.04 -18.98 34.65
C GLU A 810 39.15 -20.21 34.38
N LYS A 811 38.02 -20.32 35.09
CA LYS A 811 37.02 -21.39 34.92
C LYS A 811 35.73 -20.85 34.29
N PRO A 812 34.91 -21.69 33.61
CA PRO A 812 33.64 -21.28 33.02
C PRO A 812 32.54 -21.17 34.09
N THR A 813 32.61 -20.11 34.91
CA THR A 813 31.79 -19.97 36.11
C THR A 813 30.30 -19.92 35.83
N ILE A 814 29.85 -19.24 34.78
CA ILE A 814 28.41 -19.07 34.47
C ILE A 814 27.84 -20.39 33.93
N SER A 815 28.55 -21.05 33.02
CA SER A 815 28.15 -22.36 32.47
C SER A 815 28.09 -23.42 33.56
N LEU A 816 29.08 -23.46 34.47
CA LEU A 816 29.09 -24.38 35.60
C LEU A 816 27.95 -24.10 36.58
N GLU A 817 27.65 -22.82 36.89
CA GLU A 817 26.53 -22.47 37.79
C GLU A 817 25.19 -22.97 37.21
N LEU A 818 24.93 -22.75 35.93
CA LEU A 818 23.71 -23.22 35.26
C LEU A 818 23.60 -24.74 35.21
N LEU A 819 24.68 -25.44 34.88
CA LEU A 819 24.70 -26.91 34.82
C LEU A 819 24.48 -27.54 36.21
N ASN A 820 25.07 -26.96 37.27
CA ASN A 820 24.83 -27.43 38.64
C ASN A 820 23.38 -27.19 39.09
N GLN A 821 22.78 -26.04 38.79
CA GLN A 821 21.35 -25.79 39.07
C GLN A 821 20.44 -26.81 38.34
N ASP A 822 20.77 -27.16 37.09
CA ASP A 822 20.04 -28.19 36.32
C ASP A 822 20.23 -29.61 36.93
N VAL A 823 21.40 -29.93 37.48
CA VAL A 823 21.65 -31.18 38.24
C VAL A 823 20.87 -31.22 39.56
N GLU A 824 20.86 -30.15 40.35
CA GLU A 824 20.11 -30.08 41.62
C GLU A 824 18.60 -30.22 41.38
N ARG A 825 18.08 -29.61 40.32
CA ARG A 825 16.68 -29.74 39.90
C ARG A 825 16.33 -31.18 39.49
N LEU A 826 17.20 -31.86 38.73
CA LEU A 826 16.99 -33.27 38.37
C LEU A 826 17.10 -34.22 39.58
N LYS A 827 17.87 -33.85 40.61
CA LYS A 827 17.98 -34.61 41.87
C LYS A 827 16.83 -34.35 42.85
N GLY A 828 15.94 -33.39 42.56
CA GLY A 828 14.79 -33.07 43.40
C GLY A 828 15.13 -32.26 44.66
N ASN A 829 16.24 -31.49 44.63
CA ASN A 829 16.70 -30.66 45.75
C ASN A 829 16.25 -29.19 45.65
N LEU A 830 15.48 -28.83 44.62
CA LEU A 830 14.94 -27.50 44.31
C LEU A 830 13.45 -27.58 43.96
#